data_AF-A0A925E566-F1
#
_entry.id   AF-A0A925E566-F1
#
_cell.length_a   1.000
_cell.length_b   1.000
_cell.length_c   1.000
_cell.angle_alpha   90.00
_cell.angle_beta   90.00
_cell.angle_gamma   90.00
#
_symmetry.space_group_name_H-M   'P 1'
#
loop_
_entity.id
_entity.type
_entity.pdbx_description
1 polymer ?
#
loop_
_entity_poly.entity_id
_entity_poly.type
_entity_poly.pdbx_seq_one_letter_code
_entity_poly.pdbx_strand_id
1 'polypeptide(L)'
;MLQAFDVLNFTLERLWRNRVMVFWVLVGLSAATTLALSLVLYVDAVNTNLLSSRLTAPPYAFRFRYLGAWEGNIGQTEVDRTTAAIESGFKGAVGLPTARQVNFARSAPWTLRLTVEGGTPLTLGAFSLGTMSGAYDQMNLVAGQWPPEAPESASASTQTVSAAAQSTTEPIPVLVAESLLYTSGVQVGDVITALASGADPVTLQVVGLWSPFNVNDPAWIFTPRFFDQIFLMQPDDFWRVVGGIENPIEESAWFTIFDGSAVRTSDAAPILRSIDDGERQMGNALPGIRMDLSPRDGLRVFVADVNRLTQQLVLVILPVAGLVLYFVSLVAGLLVSRQQGEDVVLRSRGMSRQMLLTIHFLMWILLAGASFGIGLLLSPYIVRLVGKTASFLQFDNNTPPLVVTITQQALIYGAITAFLAASSGLFLAWRSTGQNVNSYRRSSARASQAWWQRSYLDLMVLVPGLYVFYNLSRQGGLTAEDPFSDPLTFLGPTLFALGLTLLFLRIWPFVIRIGAGAMAYTGNIALLMALRELTRSIGRYRGTLLMMCFTLSLTGYTASMASTLDRSLRDSVDYRIGADAVLVMAADAQTEQGEATDAGQATYNVTGFNTLPAEDLLSIEGVVQVSRVGRYPARIALRSSRVDGTILGIDRAAIAAVARSRA
;
A
#
# COMPACT_ATOMS: atom_id res chain seq x y z
N MET A 1 10.36 -44.23 19.16
CA MET A 1 11.30 -43.47 18.31
C MET A 1 11.85 -44.29 17.14
N LEU A 2 12.34 -45.51 17.36
CA LEU A 2 12.93 -46.37 16.30
C LEU A 2 12.01 -46.58 15.07
N GLN A 3 10.74 -46.93 15.28
CA GLN A 3 9.80 -47.15 14.17
C GLN A 3 9.57 -45.92 13.28
N ALA A 4 9.53 -44.71 13.86
CA ALA A 4 9.35 -43.48 13.08
C ALA A 4 10.59 -43.17 12.22
N PHE A 5 11.78 -43.50 12.74
CA PHE A 5 13.03 -43.37 12.00
C PHE A 5 13.11 -44.36 10.83
N ASP A 6 12.63 -45.59 11.04
CA ASP A 6 12.54 -46.59 9.97
C ASP A 6 11.57 -46.17 8.86
N VAL A 7 10.40 -45.60 9.21
CA VAL A 7 9.43 -45.06 8.23
C VAL A 7 10.06 -43.92 7.44
N LEU A 8 10.76 -43.01 8.12
CA LEU A 8 11.41 -41.86 7.48
C LEU A 8 12.52 -42.33 6.52
N ASN A 9 13.39 -43.24 6.96
CA ASN A 9 14.49 -43.74 6.14
C ASN A 9 13.96 -44.51 4.93
N PHE A 10 12.96 -45.38 5.12
CA PHE A 10 12.28 -46.06 4.02
C PHE A 10 11.66 -45.07 3.01
N THR A 11 11.07 -43.98 3.49
CA THR A 11 10.49 -42.93 2.64
C THR A 11 11.57 -42.21 1.82
N LEU A 12 12.73 -41.92 2.42
CA LEU A 12 13.87 -41.31 1.74
C LEU A 12 14.47 -42.25 0.68
N GLU A 13 14.67 -43.53 0.98
CA GLU A 13 15.12 -44.54 0.01
C GLU A 13 14.16 -44.63 -1.18
N ARG A 14 12.85 -44.57 -0.92
CA ARG A 14 11.81 -44.62 -1.94
C ARG A 14 11.83 -43.40 -2.86
N LEU A 15 12.08 -42.21 -2.30
CA LEU A 15 12.29 -40.98 -3.07
C LEU A 15 13.56 -41.09 -3.92
N TRP A 16 14.66 -41.59 -3.35
CA TRP A 16 15.95 -41.72 -4.03
C TRP A 16 15.91 -42.71 -5.20
N ARG A 17 15.24 -43.85 -5.02
CA ARG A 17 15.07 -44.86 -6.07
C ARG A 17 14.32 -44.31 -7.30
N ASN A 18 13.41 -43.36 -7.09
CA ASN A 18 12.65 -42.70 -8.16
C ASN A 18 13.15 -41.27 -8.43
N ARG A 19 14.44 -40.98 -8.23
CA ARG A 19 15.04 -39.63 -8.27
C ARG A 19 14.64 -38.77 -9.49
N VAL A 20 14.51 -39.37 -10.67
CA VAL A 20 14.16 -38.61 -11.89
C VAL A 20 12.73 -38.08 -11.83
N MET A 21 11.76 -38.91 -11.42
CA MET A 21 10.38 -38.46 -11.31
C MET A 21 10.20 -37.52 -10.11
N VAL A 22 10.86 -37.82 -9.01
CA VAL A 22 10.89 -36.96 -7.82
C VAL A 22 11.45 -35.59 -8.16
N PHE A 23 12.53 -35.52 -8.94
CA PHE A 23 13.08 -34.25 -9.42
C PHE A 23 12.05 -33.44 -10.21
N TRP A 24 11.33 -34.05 -11.16
CA TRP A 24 10.30 -33.34 -11.93
C TRP A 24 9.09 -32.91 -11.09
N VAL A 25 8.69 -33.71 -10.10
CA VAL A 25 7.66 -33.31 -9.12
C VAL A 25 8.15 -32.11 -8.32
N LEU A 26 9.40 -32.16 -7.83
CA LEU A 26 10.00 -31.08 -7.06
C LEU A 26 10.12 -29.80 -7.89
N VAL A 27 10.51 -29.89 -9.17
CA VAL A 27 10.53 -28.75 -10.10
C VAL A 27 9.13 -28.15 -10.23
N GLY A 28 8.10 -28.97 -10.48
CA GLY A 28 6.72 -28.48 -10.59
C GLY A 28 6.21 -27.82 -9.30
N LEU A 29 6.44 -28.45 -8.14
CA LEU A 29 6.07 -27.90 -6.85
C LEU A 29 6.83 -26.58 -6.57
N SER A 30 8.13 -26.55 -6.85
CA SER A 30 8.96 -25.35 -6.66
C SER A 30 8.55 -24.21 -7.58
N ALA A 31 8.09 -24.50 -8.80
CA ALA A 31 7.55 -23.48 -9.69
C ALA A 31 6.25 -22.89 -9.12
N ALA A 32 5.37 -23.72 -8.56
CA ALA A 32 4.12 -23.25 -7.94
C ALA A 32 4.39 -22.37 -6.72
N THR A 33 5.28 -22.81 -5.82
CA THR A 33 5.64 -22.06 -4.60
C THR A 33 6.37 -20.77 -4.94
N THR A 34 7.32 -20.80 -5.88
CA THR A 34 8.06 -19.60 -6.32
C THR A 34 7.12 -18.58 -6.96
N LEU A 35 6.17 -19.02 -7.78
CA LEU A 35 5.15 -18.15 -8.39
C LEU A 35 4.30 -17.45 -7.33
N ALA A 36 3.80 -18.20 -6.34
CA ALA A 36 2.99 -17.62 -5.26
C ALA A 36 3.79 -16.66 -4.37
N LEU A 37 5.02 -17.02 -4.00
CA LEU A 37 5.90 -16.17 -3.21
C LEU A 37 6.28 -14.89 -3.96
N SER A 38 6.72 -15.02 -5.22
CA SER A 38 7.13 -13.87 -6.03
C SER A 38 5.99 -12.88 -6.25
N LEU A 39 4.76 -13.35 -6.41
CA LEU A 39 3.59 -12.48 -6.52
C LEU A 39 3.40 -11.60 -5.28
N VAL A 40 3.36 -12.19 -4.08
CA VAL A 40 3.13 -11.45 -2.83
C VAL A 40 4.29 -10.50 -2.53
N LEU A 41 5.53 -10.96 -2.75
CA LEU A 41 6.74 -10.16 -2.54
C LEU A 41 6.86 -9.00 -3.55
N TYR A 42 6.41 -9.20 -4.79
CA TYR A 42 6.41 -8.15 -5.82
C TYR A 42 5.44 -7.03 -5.46
N VAL A 43 4.21 -7.39 -5.07
CA VAL A 43 3.19 -6.40 -4.65
C VAL A 43 3.70 -5.56 -3.47
N ASP A 44 4.31 -6.19 -2.47
CA ASP A 44 4.85 -5.46 -1.32
C ASP A 44 6.02 -4.54 -1.72
N ALA A 45 6.97 -5.06 -2.50
CA ALA A 45 8.17 -4.31 -2.87
C ALA A 45 7.90 -3.12 -3.81
N VAL A 46 6.96 -3.24 -4.75
CA VAL A 46 6.61 -2.16 -5.68
C VAL A 46 5.86 -1.03 -4.98
N ASN A 47 4.89 -1.37 -4.12
CA ASN A 47 4.00 -0.37 -3.54
C ASN A 47 4.58 0.33 -2.30
N THR A 48 5.60 -0.25 -1.65
CA THR A 48 6.20 0.33 -0.44
C THR A 48 6.79 1.73 -0.69
N ASN A 49 7.41 1.95 -1.85
CA ASN A 49 7.94 3.27 -2.22
C ASN A 49 6.85 4.31 -2.50
N LEU A 50 5.64 3.86 -2.85
CA LEU A 50 4.50 4.73 -3.13
C LEU A 50 3.71 5.07 -1.87
N LEU A 51 3.83 4.29 -0.79
CA LEU A 51 3.04 4.44 0.43
C LEU A 51 3.16 5.85 1.01
N SER A 52 4.39 6.33 1.28
CA SER A 52 4.60 7.64 1.90
C SER A 52 4.08 8.79 1.03
N SER A 53 4.19 8.68 -0.30
CA SER A 53 3.70 9.68 -1.25
C SER A 53 2.17 9.84 -1.28
N ARG A 54 1.44 8.84 -0.76
CA ARG A 54 -0.03 8.83 -0.69
C ARG A 54 -0.57 9.30 0.66
N LEU A 55 0.30 9.57 1.63
CA LEU A 55 -0.07 10.05 2.96
C LEU A 55 0.04 11.57 3.04
N THR A 56 -0.77 12.16 3.91
CA THR A 56 -0.67 13.58 4.27
C THR A 56 0.69 13.86 4.90
N ALA A 57 1.29 15.02 4.61
CA ALA A 57 2.52 15.46 5.28
C ALA A 57 2.18 16.05 6.67
N PRO A 58 2.91 15.69 7.75
CA PRO A 58 3.96 14.66 7.82
C PRO A 58 3.34 13.26 7.75
N PRO A 59 3.99 12.30 7.06
CA PRO A 59 3.48 10.94 6.99
C PRO A 59 3.41 10.35 8.42
N TYR A 60 2.35 9.60 8.71
CA TYR A 60 2.12 8.99 10.03
C TYR A 60 1.97 9.98 11.20
N ALA A 61 1.46 11.18 10.92
CA ALA A 61 1.11 12.16 11.96
C ALA A 61 -0.32 11.96 12.47
N PHE A 62 -0.48 11.98 13.79
CA PHE A 62 -1.76 11.81 14.49
C PHE A 62 -1.98 12.99 15.42
N ARG A 63 -3.14 13.63 15.34
CA ARG A 63 -3.56 14.64 16.29
C ARG A 63 -4.88 14.25 16.93
N PHE A 64 -4.86 14.14 18.25
CA PHE A 64 -6.05 14.07 19.08
C PHE A 64 -6.31 15.44 19.67
N ARG A 65 -7.55 15.90 19.59
CA ARG A 65 -7.96 17.21 20.05
C ARG A 65 -9.23 17.10 20.88
N TYR A 66 -9.23 17.80 22.00
CA TYR A 66 -10.38 17.98 22.88
C TYR A 66 -10.73 19.46 22.92
N LEU A 67 -12.01 19.77 22.71
CA LEU A 67 -12.53 21.13 22.68
C LEU A 67 -13.64 21.26 23.73
N GLY A 68 -13.33 21.94 24.82
CA GLY A 68 -14.26 22.19 25.92
C GLY A 68 -15.45 23.05 25.52
N ALA A 69 -15.31 23.88 24.47
CA ALA A 69 -16.44 24.59 23.86
C ALA A 69 -17.57 23.67 23.36
N TRP A 70 -17.29 22.38 23.11
CA TRP A 70 -18.28 21.39 22.64
C TRP A 70 -18.71 20.43 23.74
N GLU A 71 -17.78 19.98 24.57
CA GLU A 71 -17.99 18.86 25.51
C GLU A 71 -17.91 19.28 26.98
N GLY A 72 -17.59 20.55 27.26
CA GLY A 72 -17.29 21.09 28.59
C GLY A 72 -15.79 21.15 28.88
N ASN A 73 -15.35 22.10 29.69
CA ASN A 73 -13.93 22.18 30.06
C ASN A 73 -13.53 21.00 30.96
N ILE A 74 -12.22 20.70 30.99
CA ILE A 74 -11.67 19.59 31.76
C ILE A 74 -10.60 20.04 32.76
N GLY A 75 -10.31 19.17 33.74
CA GLY A 75 -9.28 19.35 34.75
C GLY A 75 -7.93 18.75 34.36
N GLN A 76 -6.94 18.95 35.23
CA GLN A 76 -5.61 18.38 35.10
C GLN A 76 -5.65 16.83 35.10
N THR A 77 -6.47 16.23 35.95
CA THR A 77 -6.58 14.77 36.09
C THR A 77 -6.99 14.10 34.78
N GLU A 78 -7.93 14.69 34.05
CA GLU A 78 -8.37 14.18 32.74
C GLU A 78 -7.26 14.32 31.69
N VAL A 79 -6.55 15.45 31.66
CA VAL A 79 -5.43 15.68 30.73
C VAL A 79 -4.29 14.69 31.00
N ASP A 80 -3.92 14.48 32.25
CA ASP A 80 -2.86 13.55 32.65
C ASP A 80 -3.23 12.09 32.35
N ARG A 81 -4.48 11.69 32.65
CA ARG A 81 -5.00 10.36 32.31
C ARG A 81 -4.96 10.12 30.80
N THR A 82 -5.33 11.12 30.00
CA THR A 82 -5.35 11.03 28.54
C THR A 82 -3.93 10.97 27.97
N THR A 83 -3.02 11.78 28.49
CA THR A 83 -1.60 11.76 28.13
C THR A 83 -1.00 10.37 28.42
N ALA A 84 -1.25 9.82 29.60
CA ALA A 84 -0.81 8.47 29.96
C ALA A 84 -1.45 7.39 29.07
N ALA A 85 -2.72 7.54 28.69
CA ALA A 85 -3.40 6.62 27.78
C ALA A 85 -2.81 6.65 26.36
N ILE A 86 -2.38 7.82 25.88
CA ILE A 86 -1.69 7.94 24.58
C ILE A 86 -0.33 7.26 24.64
N GLU A 87 0.43 7.49 25.71
CA GLU A 87 1.78 6.94 25.86
C GLU A 87 1.80 5.42 26.05
N SER A 88 0.94 4.89 26.93
CA SER A 88 0.90 3.46 27.25
C SER A 88 0.00 2.65 26.31
N GLY A 89 -1.08 3.25 25.82
CA GLY A 89 -2.10 2.60 25.00
C GLY A 89 -1.90 2.85 23.52
N PHE A 90 -2.10 4.08 23.07
CA PHE A 90 -2.13 4.41 21.64
C PHE A 90 -0.79 4.14 20.94
N LYS A 91 0.34 4.60 21.51
CA LYS A 91 1.68 4.33 20.95
C LYS A 91 1.99 2.83 20.92
N GLY A 92 1.59 2.10 21.96
CA GLY A 92 1.74 0.64 22.03
C GLY A 92 0.90 -0.10 20.99
N ALA A 93 -0.33 0.37 20.75
CA ALA A 93 -1.22 -0.20 19.74
C ALA A 93 -0.69 0.01 18.31
N VAL A 94 -0.21 1.22 18.00
CA VAL A 94 0.37 1.54 16.68
C VAL A 94 1.71 0.83 16.47
N GLY A 95 2.51 0.65 17.53
CA GLY A 95 3.72 -0.18 17.49
C GLY A 95 4.88 0.39 16.65
N LEU A 96 4.82 1.67 16.27
CA LEU A 96 5.88 2.37 15.53
C LEU A 96 6.74 3.22 16.46
N PRO A 97 8.05 3.41 16.14
CA PRO A 97 8.90 4.34 16.89
C PRO A 97 8.34 5.76 16.83
N THR A 98 8.32 6.47 17.97
CA THR A 98 7.88 7.87 18.00
C THR A 98 9.02 8.78 17.57
N ALA A 99 8.84 9.56 16.51
CA ALA A 99 9.79 10.57 16.06
C ALA A 99 9.63 11.87 16.85
N ARG A 100 8.39 12.31 17.08
CA ARG A 100 8.08 13.50 17.88
C ARG A 100 6.74 13.34 18.61
N GLN A 101 6.68 13.89 19.81
CA GLN A 101 5.46 14.06 20.59
C GLN A 101 5.35 15.53 20.96
N VAL A 102 4.19 16.13 20.72
CA VAL A 102 3.84 17.48 21.17
C VAL A 102 2.55 17.40 21.97
N ASN A 103 2.59 17.89 23.21
CA ASN A 103 1.40 18.02 24.04
C ASN A 103 1.13 19.51 24.25
N PHE A 104 -0.12 19.90 24.04
CA PHE A 104 -0.57 21.28 24.16
C PHE A 104 -1.84 21.33 25.01
N ALA A 105 -1.90 22.29 25.92
CA ALA A 105 -3.12 22.61 26.66
C ALA A 105 -3.22 24.13 26.82
N ARG A 106 -4.44 24.67 26.71
CA ARG A 106 -4.72 26.07 27.02
C ARG A 106 -5.94 26.24 27.91
N SER A 107 -5.91 27.30 28.70
CA SER A 107 -7.04 27.73 29.50
C SER A 107 -8.04 28.54 28.69
N ALA A 108 -9.21 28.78 29.31
CA ALA A 108 -10.11 29.85 28.89
C ALA A 108 -9.38 31.21 28.80
N PRO A 109 -9.88 32.19 28.02
CA PRO A 109 -9.21 33.48 27.85
C PRO A 109 -9.14 34.29 29.16
N TRP A 110 -7.97 34.87 29.43
CA TRP A 110 -7.69 35.78 30.54
C TRP A 110 -7.62 37.21 30.02
N THR A 111 -8.08 38.17 30.82
CA THR A 111 -7.87 39.59 30.52
C THR A 111 -6.47 39.98 30.97
N LEU A 112 -5.60 40.35 30.03
CA LEU A 112 -4.23 40.75 30.31
C LEU A 112 -4.09 42.26 30.37
N ARG A 113 -3.38 42.75 31.39
CA ARG A 113 -3.05 44.16 31.59
C ARG A 113 -1.55 44.33 31.70
N LEU A 114 -0.98 45.14 30.80
CA LEU A 114 0.42 45.52 30.83
C LEU A 114 0.65 46.60 31.89
N THR A 115 1.61 46.36 32.78
CA THR A 115 2.03 47.33 33.79
C THR A 115 3.07 48.26 33.18
N VAL A 116 2.71 49.53 32.97
CA VAL A 116 3.61 50.55 32.43
C VAL A 116 4.16 51.38 33.59
N GLU A 117 5.48 51.50 33.69
CA GLU A 117 6.15 52.23 34.76
C GLU A 117 5.73 53.73 34.73
N GLY A 118 5.03 54.18 35.78
CA GLY A 118 4.53 55.56 35.90
C GLY A 118 3.22 55.90 35.16
N GLY A 119 2.50 54.91 34.59
CA GLY A 119 1.27 55.12 33.81
C GLY A 119 0.05 54.30 34.28
N THR A 120 -1.10 54.51 33.63
CA THR A 120 -2.29 53.64 33.82
C THR A 120 -2.06 52.30 33.11
N PRO A 121 -2.42 51.15 33.71
CA PRO A 121 -2.25 49.84 33.09
C PRO A 121 -2.96 49.74 31.74
N LEU A 122 -2.23 49.33 30.69
CA LEU A 122 -2.79 49.16 29.34
C LEU A 122 -3.46 47.79 29.24
N THR A 123 -4.75 47.74 28.89
CA THR A 123 -5.44 46.47 28.68
C THR A 123 -5.10 45.91 27.30
N LEU A 124 -4.40 44.78 27.26
CA LEU A 124 -3.98 44.13 26.01
C LEU A 124 -5.13 43.39 25.33
N GLY A 125 -6.11 42.92 26.10
CA GLY A 125 -7.27 42.17 25.61
C GLY A 125 -7.39 40.78 26.25
N ALA A 126 -8.16 39.91 25.60
CA ALA A 126 -8.38 38.53 26.03
C ALA A 126 -7.35 37.60 25.36
N PHE A 127 -6.51 36.95 26.16
CA PHE A 127 -5.48 36.00 25.71
C PHE A 127 -5.55 34.72 26.52
N SER A 128 -5.29 33.58 25.90
CA SER A 128 -5.22 32.32 26.64
C SER A 128 -3.83 32.12 27.25
N LEU A 129 -3.80 31.54 28.43
CA LEU A 129 -2.59 30.97 29.01
C LEU A 129 -2.49 29.53 28.51
N GLY A 130 -1.30 29.09 28.10
CA GLY A 130 -1.13 27.75 27.57
C GLY A 130 0.25 27.18 27.86
N THR A 131 0.34 25.87 27.76
CA THR A 131 1.61 25.16 27.79
C THR A 131 1.75 24.30 26.54
N MET A 132 2.98 24.21 26.06
CA MET A 132 3.35 23.34 24.97
C MET A 132 4.65 22.63 25.32
N SER A 133 4.73 21.33 25.06
CA SER A 133 5.95 20.55 25.27
C SER A 133 6.32 19.82 23.98
N GLY A 134 7.62 19.68 23.70
CA GLY A 134 8.12 18.87 22.58
C GLY A 134 8.15 19.55 21.20
N ALA A 135 7.91 20.86 21.11
CA ALA A 135 7.97 21.65 19.87
C ALA A 135 8.81 22.93 19.96
N TYR A 136 9.62 23.08 21.02
CA TYR A 136 10.49 24.26 21.19
C TYR A 136 11.62 24.33 20.15
N ASP A 137 11.98 23.21 19.53
CA ASP A 137 12.96 23.13 18.44
C ASP A 137 12.45 23.70 17.10
N GLN A 138 11.13 23.90 16.96
CA GLN A 138 10.51 24.57 15.81
C GLN A 138 10.44 26.10 15.97
N MET A 139 10.80 26.60 17.17
CA MET A 139 10.75 28.01 17.53
C MET A 139 12.16 28.62 17.47
N ASN A 140 12.27 29.78 16.87
CA ASN A 140 13.46 30.63 16.93
C ASN A 140 13.23 31.73 17.97
N LEU A 141 14.15 31.88 18.91
CA LEU A 141 14.11 32.97 19.89
C LEU A 141 14.65 34.25 19.26
N VAL A 142 13.80 35.27 19.16
CA VAL A 142 14.15 36.58 18.59
C VAL A 142 14.79 37.46 19.65
N ALA A 143 14.27 37.40 20.88
CA ALA A 143 14.79 38.15 22.02
C ALA A 143 14.54 37.39 23.32
N GLY A 144 15.41 37.58 24.32
CA GLY A 144 15.31 36.96 25.64
C GLY A 144 15.97 35.57 25.73
N GLN A 145 15.63 34.82 26.78
CA GLN A 145 16.15 33.48 27.04
C GLN A 145 15.02 32.53 27.44
N TRP A 146 15.02 31.32 26.88
CA TRP A 146 14.05 30.27 27.18
C TRP A 146 14.71 28.89 27.06
N PRO A 147 14.58 27.98 28.05
CA PRO A 147 13.93 28.15 29.35
C PRO A 147 14.65 29.19 30.25
N PRO A 148 13.94 29.85 31.17
CA PRO A 148 14.58 30.69 32.20
C PRO A 148 15.58 29.88 33.04
N GLU A 149 16.74 30.46 33.36
CA GLU A 149 17.71 29.83 34.27
C GLU A 149 17.05 29.54 35.63
N ALA A 150 17.19 28.31 36.12
CA ALA A 150 16.77 27.97 37.48
C ALA A 150 17.60 28.79 38.48
N PRO A 151 17.01 29.38 39.53
CA PRO A 151 17.75 30.22 40.46
C PRO A 151 18.87 29.41 41.16
N GLU A 152 20.13 29.77 40.88
CA GLU A 152 21.32 29.28 41.58
C GLU A 152 21.36 29.82 43.03
N SER A 153 20.58 29.26 43.97
CA SER A 153 20.92 29.30 45.41
C SER A 153 20.03 28.39 46.27
N ALA A 154 20.32 27.09 46.26
CA ALA A 154 19.95 26.19 47.36
C ALA A 154 21.11 25.23 47.65
N SER A 155 22.24 25.78 48.09
CA SER A 155 23.37 25.00 48.63
C SER A 155 24.05 25.81 49.72
N ALA A 156 23.79 25.39 50.98
CA ALA A 156 24.57 25.65 52.18
C ALA A 156 24.83 27.10 52.63
N SER A 157 24.05 27.59 53.59
CA SER A 157 24.51 27.73 54.99
C SER A 157 23.46 28.39 55.88
N THR A 158 23.40 27.89 57.11
CA THR A 158 22.57 28.30 58.24
C THR A 158 22.81 29.76 58.63
N GLN A 159 21.75 30.59 58.66
CA GLN A 159 21.49 31.50 59.78
C GLN A 159 20.10 32.14 59.70
N THR A 160 19.39 31.99 60.81
CA THR A 160 18.11 32.58 61.20
C THR A 160 18.10 34.11 61.17
N VAL A 161 17.16 34.74 60.47
CA VAL A 161 16.43 35.94 60.95
C VAL A 161 15.00 35.99 60.37
N SER A 162 14.04 35.98 61.31
CA SER A 162 12.74 36.68 61.37
C SER A 162 11.92 36.99 60.12
N ALA A 163 10.66 36.58 60.21
CA ALA A 163 9.53 36.94 59.35
C ALA A 163 9.28 38.44 59.19
N ALA A 164 9.03 38.85 57.95
CA ALA A 164 8.12 39.93 57.59
C ALA A 164 7.38 39.51 56.31
N ALA A 165 6.06 39.46 56.39
CA ALA A 165 5.17 39.13 55.29
C ALA A 165 5.20 40.22 54.21
N GLN A 166 5.68 39.86 53.02
CA GLN A 166 5.20 40.37 51.74
C GLN A 166 5.10 39.16 50.82
N SER A 167 3.88 38.69 50.57
CA SER A 167 3.56 37.79 49.48
C SER A 167 3.82 38.51 48.15
N THR A 168 5.09 38.63 47.80
CA THR A 168 5.54 38.94 46.44
C THR A 168 5.47 37.61 45.71
N THR A 169 4.33 37.35 45.06
CA THR A 169 4.20 36.25 44.12
C THR A 169 5.26 36.45 43.05
N GLU A 170 6.28 35.58 43.05
CA GLU A 170 7.36 35.59 42.07
C GLU A 170 6.72 35.60 40.66
N PRO A 171 7.12 36.53 39.77
CA PRO A 171 6.48 36.67 38.48
C PRO A 171 6.75 35.44 37.61
N ILE A 172 5.69 34.91 37.00
CA ILE A 172 5.78 33.66 36.24
C ILE A 172 6.35 33.94 34.85
N PRO A 173 7.42 33.26 34.43
CA PRO A 173 8.05 33.50 33.14
C PRO A 173 7.16 33.00 31.99
N VAL A 174 6.93 33.87 31.01
CA VAL A 174 6.13 33.55 29.81
C VAL A 174 6.88 33.84 28.51
N LEU A 175 6.64 32.98 27.53
CA LEU A 175 7.13 33.05 26.17
C LEU A 175 6.01 33.50 25.23
N VAL A 176 6.28 34.51 24.40
CA VAL A 176 5.25 35.23 23.62
C VAL A 176 5.65 35.31 22.15
N ALA A 177 4.68 35.23 21.23
CA ALA A 177 4.96 35.35 19.80
C ALA A 177 5.47 36.75 19.44
N GLU A 178 6.45 36.84 18.53
CA GLU A 178 7.03 38.11 18.05
C GLU A 178 5.97 39.06 17.47
N SER A 179 4.88 38.52 16.91
CA SER A 179 3.74 39.28 16.41
C SER A 179 3.12 40.24 17.45
N LEU A 180 3.22 39.93 18.74
CA LEU A 180 2.72 40.78 19.82
C LEU A 180 3.59 42.03 20.06
N LEU A 181 4.88 41.99 19.72
CA LEU A 181 5.71 43.20 19.73
C LEU A 181 5.16 44.24 18.73
N TYR A 182 4.78 43.80 17.53
CA TYR A 182 4.31 44.71 16.48
C TYR A 182 2.85 45.16 16.65
N THR A 183 2.00 44.32 17.26
CA THR A 183 0.57 44.60 17.38
C THR A 183 0.20 45.31 18.68
N SER A 184 0.86 44.96 19.80
CA SER A 184 0.53 45.48 21.13
C SER A 184 1.72 46.11 21.87
N GLY A 185 2.92 46.09 21.27
CA GLY A 185 4.10 46.75 21.82
C GLY A 185 4.79 46.00 22.96
N VAL A 186 4.42 44.73 23.19
CA VAL A 186 4.96 43.91 24.29
C VAL A 186 6.44 43.58 24.06
N GLN A 187 7.28 43.84 25.06
CA GLN A 187 8.73 43.63 25.03
C GLN A 187 9.19 42.62 26.09
N VAL A 188 10.43 42.14 25.93
CA VAL A 188 11.08 41.29 26.94
C VAL A 188 11.35 42.13 28.20
N GLY A 189 10.97 41.62 29.36
CA GLY A 189 11.04 42.29 30.66
C GLY A 189 9.70 42.85 31.14
N ASP A 190 8.70 42.96 30.27
CA ASP A 190 7.38 43.49 30.62
C ASP A 190 6.66 42.63 31.66
N VAL A 191 6.01 43.29 32.62
CA VAL A 191 5.21 42.67 33.68
C VAL A 191 3.73 42.81 33.36
N ILE A 192 3.06 41.67 33.19
CA ILE A 192 1.65 41.58 32.79
C ILE A 192 0.85 40.98 33.94
N THR A 193 -0.23 41.65 34.34
CA THR A 193 -1.20 41.09 35.28
C THR A 193 -2.31 40.38 34.50
N ALA A 194 -2.45 39.08 34.73
CA ALA A 194 -3.52 38.25 34.17
C ALA A 194 -4.69 38.14 35.15
N LEU A 195 -5.90 38.43 34.67
CA LEU A 195 -7.14 38.30 35.45
C LEU A 195 -8.10 37.33 34.76
N ALA A 196 -8.58 36.33 35.50
CA ALA A 196 -9.66 35.43 35.08
C ALA A 196 -10.83 35.46 36.06
N SER A 197 -12.01 35.11 35.56
CA SER A 197 -13.21 35.00 36.38
C SER A 197 -13.07 33.80 37.33
N GLY A 198 -13.05 34.05 38.64
CA GLY A 198 -12.93 33.01 39.67
C GLY A 198 -11.50 32.61 40.03
N ALA A 199 -10.49 33.36 39.60
CA ALA A 199 -9.08 33.15 39.96
C ALA A 199 -8.46 34.43 40.54
N ASP A 200 -7.47 34.28 41.41
CA ASP A 200 -6.67 35.40 41.91
C ASP A 200 -5.81 36.00 40.77
N PRO A 201 -5.54 37.33 40.78
CA PRO A 201 -4.68 37.95 39.78
C PRO A 201 -3.27 37.35 39.80
N VAL A 202 -2.77 36.96 38.63
CA VAL A 202 -1.44 36.37 38.48
C VAL A 202 -0.52 37.36 37.78
N THR A 203 0.71 37.47 38.25
CA THR A 203 1.73 38.32 37.63
C THR A 203 2.62 37.47 36.73
N LEU A 204 2.68 37.82 35.45
CA LEU A 204 3.48 37.18 34.41
C LEU A 204 4.62 38.13 33.99
N GLN A 205 5.79 37.58 33.67
CA GLN A 205 6.90 38.34 33.13
C GLN A 205 7.31 37.78 31.76
N VAL A 206 7.36 38.64 30.75
CA VAL A 206 7.78 38.24 29.39
C VAL A 206 9.28 38.03 29.37
N VAL A 207 9.71 36.77 29.31
CA VAL A 207 11.15 36.41 29.32
C VAL A 207 11.72 36.19 27.92
N GLY A 208 10.86 36.02 26.91
CA GLY A 208 11.30 35.87 25.54
C GLY A 208 10.22 36.08 24.48
N LEU A 209 10.66 36.50 23.30
CA LEU A 209 9.87 36.59 22.08
C LEU A 209 10.34 35.53 21.08
N TRP A 210 9.40 34.80 20.47
CA TRP A 210 9.72 33.74 19.51
C TRP A 210 9.04 33.94 18.15
N SER A 211 9.69 33.45 17.10
CA SER A 211 9.14 33.34 15.75
C SER A 211 9.33 31.93 15.20
N PRO A 212 8.46 31.43 14.31
CA PRO A 212 8.59 30.09 13.76
C PRO A 212 9.81 30.00 12.84
N PHE A 213 10.62 28.94 12.96
CA PHE A 213 11.75 28.69 12.05
C PHE A 213 11.29 28.51 10.60
N ASN A 214 10.18 27.78 10.42
CA ASN A 214 9.49 27.63 9.15
C ASN A 214 7.98 27.66 9.38
N VAL A 215 7.30 28.65 8.80
CA VAL A 215 5.85 28.86 8.94
C VAL A 215 5.04 27.72 8.30
N ASN A 216 5.57 27.12 7.23
CA ASN A 216 4.90 26.09 6.43
C ASN A 216 5.35 24.67 6.79
N ASP A 217 6.07 24.48 7.91
CA ASP A 217 6.46 23.14 8.36
C ASP A 217 5.19 22.34 8.73
N PRO A 218 4.90 21.22 8.05
CA PRO A 218 3.71 20.42 8.34
C PRO A 218 3.80 19.72 9.71
N ALA A 219 4.98 19.66 10.34
CA ALA A 219 5.16 19.07 11.66
C ALA A 219 4.69 19.98 12.82
N TRP A 220 4.05 21.11 12.53
CA TRP A 220 3.41 21.95 13.55
C TRP A 220 2.10 21.33 14.06
N ILE A 221 1.92 21.29 15.39
CA ILE A 221 0.65 20.86 15.99
C ILE A 221 -0.54 21.72 15.55
N PHE A 222 -0.32 23.03 15.43
CA PHE A 222 -1.25 24.02 14.89
C PHE A 222 -0.46 25.05 14.08
N THR A 223 -1.09 25.71 13.12
CA THR A 223 -0.45 26.78 12.34
C THR A 223 0.15 27.83 13.28
N PRO A 224 1.38 28.34 13.06
CA PRO A 224 2.03 29.27 13.99
C PRO A 224 1.18 30.47 14.43
N ARG A 225 0.34 31.02 13.53
CA ARG A 225 -0.62 32.10 13.84
C ARG A 225 -1.61 31.77 14.96
N PHE A 226 -1.89 30.50 15.22
CA PHE A 226 -2.74 30.06 16.33
C PHE A 226 -2.16 30.50 17.69
N PHE A 227 -0.83 30.56 17.79
CA PHE A 227 -0.14 30.92 19.03
C PHE A 227 0.03 32.43 19.24
N ASP A 228 -0.38 33.27 18.27
CA ASP A 228 -0.36 34.73 18.42
C ASP A 228 -1.27 35.22 19.58
N GLN A 229 -2.25 34.40 19.98
CA GLN A 229 -3.20 34.69 21.05
C GLN A 229 -2.91 33.92 22.35
N ILE A 230 -1.72 33.31 22.47
CA ILE A 230 -1.38 32.40 23.55
C ILE A 230 -0.06 32.82 24.22
N PHE A 231 -0.12 32.99 25.54
CA PHE A 231 1.06 33.17 26.37
C PHE A 231 1.53 31.79 26.82
N LEU A 232 2.65 31.34 26.28
CA LEU A 232 3.21 30.02 26.55
C LEU A 232 4.00 30.05 27.86
N MET A 233 3.80 29.05 28.71
CA MET A 233 4.55 28.89 29.96
C MET A 233 4.98 27.44 30.16
N GLN A 234 5.90 27.22 31.10
CA GLN A 234 6.34 25.87 31.43
C GLN A 234 5.17 25.04 32.00
N PRO A 235 5.16 23.71 31.80
CA PRO A 235 4.06 22.86 32.26
C PRO A 235 3.75 22.99 33.76
N ASP A 236 4.79 23.04 34.60
CA ASP A 236 4.62 23.14 36.06
C ASP A 236 4.02 24.49 36.48
N ASP A 237 4.44 25.57 35.81
CA ASP A 237 3.90 26.92 36.01
C ASP A 237 2.44 27.02 35.58
N PHE A 238 2.11 26.41 34.43
CA PHE A 238 0.76 26.39 33.90
C PHE A 238 -0.21 25.76 34.90
N TRP A 239 0.10 24.56 35.40
CA TRP A 239 -0.75 23.87 36.38
C TRP A 239 -0.85 24.61 37.71
N ARG A 240 0.23 25.27 38.14
CA ARG A 240 0.23 26.13 39.34
C ARG A 240 -0.70 27.34 39.19
N VAL A 241 -0.75 27.96 38.01
CA VAL A 241 -1.63 29.11 37.72
C VAL A 241 -3.10 28.71 37.67
N VAL A 242 -3.41 27.59 37.03
CA VAL A 242 -4.80 27.20 36.78
C VAL A 242 -5.39 26.29 37.87
N GLY A 243 -4.58 25.80 38.82
CA GLY A 243 -5.00 24.81 39.82
C GLY A 243 -6.12 25.25 40.77
N GLY A 244 -6.37 26.55 40.90
CA GLY A 244 -7.48 27.10 41.70
C GLY A 244 -8.82 27.19 40.96
N ILE A 245 -8.85 26.92 39.66
CA ILE A 245 -10.03 27.03 38.79
C ILE A 245 -10.62 25.63 38.56
N GLU A 246 -11.93 25.50 38.72
CA GLU A 246 -12.63 24.25 38.36
C GLU A 246 -12.65 24.07 36.84
N ASN A 247 -12.10 22.96 36.35
CA ASN A 247 -12.01 22.62 34.93
C ASN A 247 -11.45 23.77 34.06
N PRO A 248 -10.16 24.14 34.23
CA PRO A 248 -9.59 25.32 33.58
C PRO A 248 -9.32 25.13 32.09
N ILE A 249 -9.25 23.90 31.60
CA ILE A 249 -8.75 23.58 30.27
C ILE A 249 -9.87 23.66 29.25
N GLU A 250 -9.78 24.63 28.36
CA GLU A 250 -10.72 24.81 27.26
C GLU A 250 -10.33 23.99 26.04
N GLU A 251 -9.02 23.77 25.82
CA GLU A 251 -8.55 23.02 24.67
C GLU A 251 -7.26 22.28 25.00
N SER A 252 -7.25 20.99 24.67
CA SER A 252 -6.07 20.13 24.79
C SER A 252 -5.84 19.39 23.48
N ALA A 253 -4.59 19.27 23.07
CA ALA A 253 -4.21 18.56 21.88
C ALA A 253 -2.93 17.76 22.08
N TRP A 254 -2.94 16.54 21.55
CA TRP A 254 -1.81 15.62 21.55
C TRP A 254 -1.46 15.28 20.12
N PHE A 255 -0.25 15.64 19.72
CA PHE A 255 0.23 15.45 18.38
C PHE A 255 1.43 14.52 18.38
N THR A 256 1.30 13.39 17.71
CA THR A 256 2.32 12.34 17.65
C THR A 256 2.72 12.11 16.20
N ILE A 257 4.01 12.19 15.91
CA ILE A 257 4.58 11.79 14.62
C ILE A 257 5.36 10.50 14.85
N PHE A 258 5.01 9.45 14.13
CA PHE A 258 5.76 8.20 14.14
C PHE A 258 6.80 8.17 13.01
N ASP A 259 7.94 7.52 13.27
CA ASP A 259 8.89 7.17 12.21
C ASP A 259 8.36 5.95 11.44
N GLY A 260 7.88 6.22 10.23
CA GLY A 260 7.37 5.21 9.31
C GLY A 260 8.39 4.74 8.28
N SER A 261 9.69 5.06 8.41
CA SER A 261 10.71 4.72 7.39
C SER A 261 10.84 3.22 7.11
N ALA A 262 10.50 2.37 8.09
CA ALA A 262 10.50 0.92 7.95
C ALA A 262 9.13 0.33 7.55
N VAL A 263 8.08 1.14 7.49
CA VAL A 263 6.70 0.67 7.23
C VAL A 263 6.56 0.20 5.79
N ARG A 264 6.00 -1.00 5.62
CA ARG A 264 5.77 -1.60 4.31
C ARG A 264 4.30 -1.63 3.94
N THR A 265 4.06 -1.97 2.68
CA THR A 265 2.69 -2.19 2.17
C THR A 265 1.97 -3.29 2.97
N SER A 266 2.69 -4.35 3.37
CA SER A 266 2.13 -5.42 4.21
C SER A 266 1.61 -4.95 5.57
N ASP A 267 2.14 -3.84 6.09
CA ASP A 267 1.86 -3.34 7.43
C ASP A 267 0.69 -2.33 7.44
N ALA A 268 0.31 -1.80 6.27
CA ALA A 268 -0.74 -0.79 6.16
C ALA A 268 -2.10 -1.25 6.72
N ALA A 269 -2.53 -2.48 6.42
CA ALA A 269 -3.81 -3.01 6.92
C ALA A 269 -3.79 -3.34 8.43
N PRO A 270 -2.73 -3.95 9.00
CA PRO A 270 -2.54 -4.01 10.44
C PRO A 270 -2.55 -2.63 11.13
N ILE A 271 -1.83 -1.65 10.59
CA ILE A 271 -1.77 -0.28 11.13
C ILE A 271 -3.16 0.37 11.11
N LEU A 272 -3.94 0.20 10.05
CA LEU A 272 -5.30 0.73 9.99
C LEU A 272 -6.18 0.17 11.11
N ARG A 273 -6.06 -1.13 11.42
CA ARG A 273 -6.77 -1.76 12.53
C ARG A 273 -6.30 -1.22 13.88
N SER A 274 -5.00 -1.05 14.09
CA SER A 274 -4.48 -0.47 15.33
C SER A 274 -4.91 0.99 15.54
N ILE A 275 -5.07 1.76 14.46
CA ILE A 275 -5.64 3.12 14.52
C ILE A 275 -7.09 3.06 14.99
N ASP A 276 -7.91 2.18 14.40
CA ASP A 276 -9.33 2.03 14.77
C ASP A 276 -9.51 1.51 16.21
N ASP A 277 -8.62 0.64 16.68
CA ASP A 277 -8.59 0.16 18.07
C ASP A 277 -8.13 1.28 19.02
N GLY A 278 -7.09 2.03 18.64
CA GLY A 278 -6.55 3.16 19.41
C GLY A 278 -7.54 4.32 19.57
N GLU A 279 -8.27 4.67 18.51
CA GLU A 279 -9.34 5.69 18.55
C GLU A 279 -10.44 5.30 19.54
N ARG A 280 -10.88 4.03 19.53
CA ARG A 280 -11.85 3.50 20.49
C ARG A 280 -11.32 3.54 21.93
N GLN A 281 -10.04 3.24 22.14
CA GLN A 281 -9.42 3.33 23.45
C GLN A 281 -9.37 4.78 23.95
N MET A 282 -9.04 5.74 23.09
CA MET A 282 -9.01 7.17 23.45
C MET A 282 -10.41 7.70 23.78
N GLY A 283 -11.43 7.32 23.01
CA GLY A 283 -12.82 7.69 23.30
C GLY A 283 -13.32 7.20 24.67
N ASN A 284 -12.78 6.07 25.16
CA ASN A 284 -13.08 5.57 26.51
C ASN A 284 -12.28 6.31 27.60
N ALA A 285 -11.07 6.79 27.30
CA ALA A 285 -10.22 7.51 28.25
C ALA A 285 -10.72 8.94 28.49
N LEU A 286 -11.14 9.62 27.43
CA LEU A 286 -11.71 10.96 27.47
C LEU A 286 -12.91 11.06 26.49
N PRO A 287 -14.14 10.96 27.01
CA PRO A 287 -15.34 11.15 26.18
C PRO A 287 -15.30 12.51 25.47
N GLY A 288 -15.55 12.54 24.16
CA GLY A 288 -15.53 13.77 23.37
C GLY A 288 -14.19 14.11 22.70
N ILE A 289 -13.11 13.37 22.97
CA ILE A 289 -11.84 13.50 22.23
C ILE A 289 -12.03 13.08 20.77
N ARG A 290 -11.45 13.84 19.84
CA ARG A 290 -11.53 13.56 18.40
C ARG A 290 -10.15 13.45 17.78
N MET A 291 -9.99 12.53 16.83
CA MET A 291 -8.81 12.44 15.99
C MET A 291 -9.03 13.28 14.73
N ASP A 292 -8.49 14.50 14.71
CA ASP A 292 -8.74 15.47 13.63
C ASP A 292 -7.69 15.44 12.52
N LEU A 293 -6.48 14.95 12.83
CA LEU A 293 -5.45 14.65 11.84
C LEU A 293 -5.03 13.19 11.96
N SER A 294 -5.08 12.49 10.83
CA SER A 294 -4.75 11.06 10.78
C SER A 294 -4.37 10.64 9.36
N PRO A 295 -3.39 9.73 9.18
CA PRO A 295 -3.13 9.09 7.89
C PRO A 295 -4.24 8.09 7.49
N ARG A 296 -5.27 7.86 8.32
CA ARG A 296 -6.30 6.81 8.14
C ARG A 296 -6.94 6.82 6.76
N ASP A 297 -7.37 7.97 6.28
CA ASP A 297 -8.04 8.05 4.97
C ASP A 297 -7.08 7.77 3.81
N GLY A 298 -5.85 8.32 3.88
CA GLY A 298 -4.79 8.02 2.92
C GLY A 298 -4.42 6.53 2.91
N LEU A 299 -4.28 5.92 4.09
CA LEU A 299 -4.03 4.49 4.24
C LEU A 299 -5.18 3.64 3.71
N ARG A 300 -6.43 4.02 3.96
CA ARG A 300 -7.61 3.29 3.47
C ARG A 300 -7.68 3.29 1.95
N VAL A 301 -7.46 4.45 1.33
CA VAL A 301 -7.39 4.58 -0.13
C VAL A 301 -6.22 3.77 -0.67
N PHE A 302 -5.03 3.89 -0.09
CA PHE A 302 -3.86 3.11 -0.50
C PHE A 302 -4.10 1.60 -0.42
N VAL A 303 -4.67 1.09 0.68
CA VAL A 303 -4.98 -0.34 0.84
C VAL A 303 -6.02 -0.78 -0.19
N ALA A 304 -7.04 0.03 -0.48
CA ALA A 304 -8.03 -0.27 -1.51
C ALA A 304 -7.38 -0.36 -2.90
N ASP A 305 -6.50 0.58 -3.24
CA ASP A 305 -5.76 0.61 -4.51
C ASP A 305 -4.84 -0.61 -4.65
N VAL A 306 -4.06 -0.91 -3.60
CA VAL A 306 -3.17 -2.08 -3.57
C VAL A 306 -3.97 -3.38 -3.72
N ASN A 307 -5.10 -3.52 -3.03
CA ASN A 307 -5.95 -4.71 -3.13
C ASN A 307 -6.51 -4.87 -4.56
N ARG A 308 -6.93 -3.76 -5.17
CA ARG A 308 -7.44 -3.75 -6.55
C ARG A 308 -6.36 -4.19 -7.55
N LEU A 309 -5.17 -3.59 -7.45
CA LEU A 309 -4.02 -3.95 -8.29
C LEU A 309 -3.59 -5.41 -8.06
N THR A 310 -3.60 -5.87 -6.81
CA THR A 310 -3.28 -7.26 -6.45
C THR A 310 -4.28 -8.22 -7.06
N GLN A 311 -5.59 -7.92 -6.96
CA GLN A 311 -6.63 -8.75 -7.56
C GLN A 311 -6.47 -8.86 -9.08
N GLN A 312 -6.16 -7.75 -9.75
CA GLN A 312 -5.87 -7.73 -11.19
C GLN A 312 -4.65 -8.60 -11.52
N LEU A 313 -3.56 -8.47 -10.76
CA LEU A 313 -2.35 -9.26 -10.96
C LEU A 313 -2.58 -10.75 -10.72
N VAL A 314 -3.34 -11.12 -9.69
CA VAL A 314 -3.75 -12.51 -9.41
C VAL A 314 -4.52 -13.08 -10.59
N LEU A 315 -5.48 -12.33 -11.16
CA LEU A 315 -6.26 -12.79 -12.31
C LEU A 315 -5.40 -13.06 -13.55
N VAL A 316 -4.38 -12.22 -13.80
CA VAL A 316 -3.43 -12.41 -14.91
C VAL A 316 -2.54 -13.65 -14.69
N ILE A 317 -2.15 -13.93 -13.46
CA ILE A 317 -1.26 -15.05 -13.10
C ILE A 317 -2.02 -16.37 -12.95
N LEU A 318 -3.32 -16.33 -12.64
CA LEU A 318 -4.16 -17.50 -12.36
C LEU A 318 -4.10 -18.60 -13.45
N PRO A 319 -4.14 -18.29 -14.76
CA PRO A 319 -4.01 -19.32 -15.80
C PRO A 319 -2.65 -20.03 -15.78
N VAL A 320 -1.57 -19.28 -15.50
CA VAL A 320 -0.22 -19.84 -15.36
C VAL A 320 -0.15 -20.72 -14.11
N ALA A 321 -0.73 -20.28 -12.99
CA ALA A 321 -0.82 -21.09 -11.77
C ALA A 321 -1.59 -22.40 -12.02
N GLY A 322 -2.71 -22.34 -12.74
CA GLY A 322 -3.49 -23.51 -13.15
C GLY A 322 -2.69 -24.47 -14.04
N LEU A 323 -1.88 -23.94 -14.97
CA LEU A 323 -0.96 -24.72 -15.79
C LEU A 323 0.05 -25.46 -14.89
N VAL A 324 0.71 -24.75 -13.97
CA VAL A 324 1.69 -25.36 -13.07
C VAL A 324 1.03 -26.45 -12.20
N LEU A 325 -0.15 -26.20 -11.65
CA LEU A 325 -0.89 -27.20 -10.84
C LEU A 325 -1.27 -28.45 -11.66
N TYR A 326 -1.68 -28.27 -12.91
CA TYR A 326 -1.96 -29.40 -13.79
C TYR A 326 -0.67 -30.19 -14.11
N PHE A 327 0.44 -29.51 -14.36
CA PHE A 327 1.74 -30.17 -14.57
C PHE A 327 2.14 -30.98 -13.34
N VAL A 328 2.04 -30.39 -12.14
CA VAL A 328 2.27 -31.09 -10.87
C VAL A 328 1.37 -32.32 -10.76
N SER A 329 0.07 -32.19 -11.06
CA SER A 329 -0.87 -33.31 -11.01
C SER A 329 -0.50 -34.45 -11.99
N LEU A 330 -0.06 -34.11 -13.20
CA LEU A 330 0.37 -35.07 -14.21
C LEU A 330 1.61 -35.83 -13.74
N VAL A 331 2.66 -35.11 -13.34
CA VAL A 331 3.91 -35.74 -12.89
C VAL A 331 3.72 -36.51 -11.59
N ALA A 332 2.90 -35.99 -10.67
CA ALA A 332 2.48 -36.70 -9.47
C ALA A 332 1.77 -38.02 -9.82
N GLY A 333 0.88 -38.01 -10.79
CA GLY A 333 0.21 -39.21 -11.27
C GLY A 333 1.17 -40.22 -11.88
N LEU A 334 2.18 -39.77 -12.63
CA LEU A 334 3.24 -40.63 -13.14
C LEU A 334 4.05 -41.26 -11.99
N LEU A 335 4.45 -40.47 -10.98
CA LEU A 335 5.17 -40.96 -9.81
C LEU A 335 4.36 -42.01 -9.04
N VAL A 336 3.10 -41.72 -8.73
CA VAL A 336 2.19 -42.65 -8.04
C VAL A 336 1.98 -43.92 -8.88
N SER A 337 1.78 -43.80 -10.19
CA SER A 337 1.60 -44.97 -11.06
C SER A 337 2.83 -45.89 -11.13
N ARG A 338 4.04 -45.33 -11.02
CA ARG A 338 5.27 -46.11 -10.90
C ARG A 338 5.39 -46.79 -9.55
N GLN A 339 5.00 -46.10 -8.48
CA GLN A 339 5.05 -46.60 -7.11
C GLN A 339 3.97 -47.67 -6.83
N GLN A 340 2.86 -47.66 -7.57
CA GLN A 340 1.80 -48.68 -7.47
C GLN A 340 2.31 -50.12 -7.58
N GLY A 341 3.27 -50.38 -8.46
CA GLY A 341 3.84 -51.72 -8.62
C GLY A 341 4.52 -52.22 -7.34
N GLU A 342 5.21 -51.31 -6.66
CA GLU A 342 5.86 -51.57 -5.37
C GLU A 342 4.84 -51.67 -4.23
N ASP A 343 3.84 -50.78 -4.19
CA ASP A 343 2.77 -50.77 -3.19
C ASP A 343 2.02 -52.10 -3.13
N VAL A 344 1.73 -52.68 -4.31
CA VAL A 344 1.06 -53.98 -4.41
C VAL A 344 1.90 -55.09 -3.78
N VAL A 345 3.22 -55.06 -3.99
CA VAL A 345 4.16 -56.04 -3.41
C VAL A 345 4.31 -55.84 -1.89
N LEU A 346 4.39 -54.59 -1.42
CA LEU A 346 4.45 -54.30 0.02
C LEU A 346 3.16 -54.76 0.73
N ARG A 347 2.00 -54.53 0.10
CA ARG A 347 0.71 -54.97 0.61
C ARG A 347 0.57 -56.48 0.62
N SER A 348 1.06 -57.20 -0.41
CA SER A 348 1.05 -58.67 -0.40
C SER A 348 2.00 -59.28 0.64
N ARG A 349 2.99 -58.50 1.10
CA ARG A 349 3.90 -58.84 2.21
C ARG A 349 3.38 -58.44 3.60
N GLY A 350 2.11 -58.03 3.72
CA GLY A 350 1.45 -57.77 5.00
C GLY A 350 1.46 -56.32 5.49
N MET A 351 1.95 -55.35 4.68
CA MET A 351 1.89 -53.94 5.05
C MET A 351 0.44 -53.43 5.09
N SER A 352 0.04 -52.76 6.18
CA SER A 352 -1.31 -52.23 6.35
C SER A 352 -1.58 -51.03 5.43
N ARG A 353 -2.86 -50.81 5.07
CA ARG A 353 -3.30 -49.67 4.25
C ARG A 353 -2.96 -48.31 4.88
N GLN A 354 -3.10 -48.21 6.20
CA GLN A 354 -2.80 -46.98 6.94
C GLN A 354 -1.31 -46.67 6.89
N MET A 355 -0.46 -47.67 7.11
CA MET A 355 0.99 -47.51 7.04
C MET A 355 1.46 -47.04 5.65
N LEU A 356 0.90 -47.63 4.59
CA LEU A 356 1.21 -47.23 3.22
C LEU A 356 0.80 -45.77 2.93
N LEU A 357 -0.35 -45.34 3.47
CA LEU A 357 -0.82 -43.97 3.34
C LEU A 357 0.07 -42.99 4.12
N THR A 358 0.52 -43.37 5.33
CA THR A 358 1.46 -42.58 6.12
C THR A 358 2.78 -42.35 5.38
N ILE A 359 3.31 -43.37 4.70
CA ILE A 359 4.54 -43.24 3.87
C ILE A 359 4.32 -42.24 2.74
N HIS A 360 3.20 -42.32 2.01
CA HIS A 360 2.89 -41.35 0.95
C HIS A 360 2.68 -39.94 1.49
N PHE A 361 2.01 -39.81 2.63
CA PHE A 361 1.80 -38.52 3.28
C PHE A 361 3.13 -37.88 3.68
N LEU A 362 4.02 -38.64 4.30
CA LEU A 362 5.37 -38.18 4.66
C LEU A 362 6.17 -37.78 3.42
N MET A 363 6.10 -38.56 2.35
CA MET A 363 6.76 -38.26 1.08
C MET A 363 6.31 -36.90 0.50
N TRP A 364 4.99 -36.66 0.43
CA TRP A 364 4.45 -35.40 -0.07
C TRP A 364 4.73 -34.22 0.84
N ILE A 365 4.78 -34.41 2.16
CA ILE A 365 5.22 -33.37 3.11
C ILE A 365 6.69 -33.00 2.89
N LEU A 366 7.58 -33.98 2.73
CA LEU A 366 9.00 -33.72 2.48
C LEU A 366 9.20 -32.96 1.17
N LEU A 367 8.45 -33.34 0.11
CA LEU A 367 8.48 -32.63 -1.17
C LEU A 367 7.91 -31.21 -1.06
N ALA A 368 6.81 -31.02 -0.32
CA ALA A 368 6.24 -29.71 -0.08
C ALA A 368 7.23 -28.80 0.68
N GLY A 369 7.84 -29.30 1.76
CA GLY A 369 8.85 -28.58 2.53
C GLY A 369 10.09 -28.21 1.70
N ALA A 370 10.62 -29.16 0.93
CA ALA A 370 11.74 -28.90 0.02
C ALA A 370 11.37 -27.86 -1.04
N SER A 371 10.18 -27.95 -1.65
CA SER A 371 9.71 -26.99 -2.64
C SER A 371 9.47 -25.59 -2.08
N PHE A 372 9.02 -25.48 -0.82
CA PHE A 372 8.85 -24.22 -0.12
C PHE A 372 10.20 -23.57 0.17
N GLY A 373 11.19 -24.34 0.65
CA GLY A 373 12.55 -23.84 0.86
C GLY A 373 13.23 -23.36 -0.43
N ILE A 374 13.06 -24.11 -1.53
CA ILE A 374 13.53 -23.70 -2.86
C ILE A 374 12.82 -22.40 -3.30
N GLY A 375 11.50 -22.32 -3.15
CA GLY A 375 10.74 -21.11 -3.50
C GLY A 375 11.14 -19.88 -2.68
N LEU A 376 11.45 -20.06 -1.40
CA LEU A 376 11.94 -18.99 -0.53
C LEU A 376 13.28 -18.43 -1.01
N LEU A 377 14.16 -19.32 -1.48
CA LEU A 377 15.47 -18.94 -2.01
C LEU A 377 15.37 -18.26 -3.39
N LEU A 378 14.51 -18.77 -4.27
CA LEU A 378 14.39 -18.29 -5.66
C LEU A 378 13.52 -17.04 -5.83
N SER A 379 12.47 -16.90 -5.02
CA SER A 379 11.48 -15.82 -5.22
C SER A 379 12.06 -14.40 -5.19
N PRO A 380 13.04 -14.03 -4.33
CA PRO A 380 13.60 -12.68 -4.37
C PRO A 380 14.35 -12.38 -5.68
N TYR A 381 15.02 -13.37 -6.27
CA TYR A 381 15.69 -13.20 -7.57
C TYR A 381 14.69 -12.98 -8.70
N ILE A 382 13.58 -13.73 -8.70
CA ILE A 382 12.50 -13.55 -9.67
C ILE A 382 11.87 -12.17 -9.52
N VAL A 383 11.58 -11.71 -8.30
CA VAL A 383 11.00 -10.39 -8.06
C VAL A 383 11.94 -9.28 -8.54
N ARG A 384 13.24 -9.38 -8.28
CA ARG A 384 14.24 -8.42 -8.79
C ARG A 384 14.35 -8.43 -10.31
N LEU A 385 14.25 -9.62 -10.94
CA LEU A 385 14.26 -9.74 -12.40
C LEU A 385 13.02 -9.07 -13.02
N VAL A 386 11.84 -9.34 -12.46
CA VAL A 386 10.58 -8.75 -12.92
C VAL A 386 10.58 -7.24 -12.67
N GLY A 387 11.09 -6.77 -11.54
CA GLY A 387 11.21 -5.35 -11.22
C GLY A 387 12.14 -4.56 -12.14
N LYS A 388 13.03 -5.23 -12.90
CA LYS A 388 13.83 -4.62 -13.96
C LYS A 388 13.13 -4.59 -15.33
N THR A 389 11.95 -5.15 -15.45
CA THR A 389 11.27 -5.31 -16.75
C THR A 389 10.55 -4.03 -17.10
N ALA A 390 10.99 -3.33 -18.16
CA ALA A 390 10.35 -2.12 -18.68
C ALA A 390 9.19 -2.44 -19.65
N SER A 391 9.34 -3.50 -20.44
CA SER A 391 8.30 -4.03 -21.33
C SER A 391 8.49 -5.55 -21.50
N PHE A 392 7.64 -6.22 -22.28
CA PHE A 392 7.70 -7.68 -22.45
C PHE A 392 9.09 -8.14 -22.92
N LEU A 393 9.81 -8.85 -22.03
CA LEU A 393 11.20 -9.30 -22.21
C LEU A 393 12.21 -8.17 -22.50
N GLN A 394 11.88 -6.92 -22.16
CA GLN A 394 12.80 -5.78 -22.21
C GLN A 394 13.21 -5.41 -20.79
N PHE A 395 14.50 -5.51 -20.49
CA PHE A 395 15.06 -5.26 -19.17
C PHE A 395 15.82 -3.94 -19.15
N ASP A 396 15.48 -3.09 -18.18
CA ASP A 396 16.19 -1.88 -17.86
C ASP A 396 17.13 -2.11 -16.67
N ASN A 397 18.37 -1.64 -16.80
CA ASN A 397 19.39 -1.73 -15.76
C ASN A 397 19.56 -0.42 -14.98
N ASN A 398 18.93 0.67 -15.42
CA ASN A 398 19.03 1.97 -14.76
C ASN A 398 18.06 2.10 -13.57
N THR A 399 17.02 1.26 -13.53
CA THR A 399 16.08 1.21 -12.41
C THR A 399 16.74 0.59 -11.17
N PRO A 400 16.74 1.26 -10.00
CA PRO A 400 17.30 0.70 -8.79
C PRO A 400 16.58 -0.60 -8.40
N PRO A 401 17.31 -1.59 -7.87
CA PRO A 401 16.73 -2.88 -7.53
C PRO A 401 15.69 -2.73 -6.41
N LEU A 402 14.55 -3.41 -6.56
CA LEU A 402 13.51 -3.43 -5.54
C LEU A 402 14.05 -4.05 -4.24
N VAL A 403 13.72 -3.40 -3.11
CA VAL A 403 14.05 -3.89 -1.77
C VAL A 403 13.06 -4.99 -1.38
N VAL A 404 13.42 -6.23 -1.70
CA VAL A 404 12.61 -7.41 -1.40
C VAL A 404 12.91 -7.91 0.01
N THR A 405 11.89 -7.97 0.86
CA THR A 405 11.95 -8.58 2.19
C THR A 405 10.90 -9.67 2.31
N ILE A 406 11.25 -10.78 2.97
CA ILE A 406 10.33 -11.90 3.14
C ILE A 406 9.28 -11.53 4.19
N THR A 407 8.04 -11.29 3.75
CA THR A 407 6.92 -10.94 4.63
C THR A 407 6.23 -12.19 5.19
N GLN A 408 5.56 -12.06 6.34
CA GLN A 408 4.79 -13.16 6.93
C GLN A 408 3.65 -13.63 6.01
N GLN A 409 3.00 -12.71 5.30
CA GLN A 409 1.97 -13.04 4.33
C GLN A 409 2.54 -13.90 3.20
N ALA A 410 3.71 -13.54 2.65
CA ALA A 410 4.37 -14.33 1.62
C ALA A 410 4.65 -15.77 2.12
N LEU A 411 5.15 -15.93 3.35
CA LEU A 411 5.38 -17.25 3.94
C LEU A 411 4.09 -18.08 4.04
N ILE A 412 2.98 -17.48 4.48
CA ILE A 412 1.68 -18.16 4.60
C ILE A 412 1.17 -18.58 3.23
N TYR A 413 1.12 -17.67 2.25
CA TYR A 413 0.64 -17.99 0.90
C TYR A 413 1.54 -19.00 0.18
N GLY A 414 2.86 -18.90 0.36
CA GLY A 414 3.82 -19.87 -0.16
C GLY A 414 3.63 -21.27 0.45
N ALA A 415 3.41 -21.35 1.77
CA ALA A 415 3.16 -22.61 2.47
C ALA A 415 1.82 -23.24 2.04
N ILE A 416 0.75 -22.44 2.00
CA ILE A 416 -0.57 -22.89 1.51
C ILE A 416 -0.44 -23.43 0.09
N THR A 417 0.27 -22.73 -0.79
CA THR A 417 0.46 -23.16 -2.19
C THR A 417 1.26 -24.46 -2.26
N ALA A 418 2.32 -24.62 -1.46
CA ALA A 418 3.11 -25.85 -1.39
C ALA A 418 2.23 -27.04 -1.00
N PHE A 419 1.44 -26.89 0.07
CA PHE A 419 0.54 -27.94 0.54
C PHE A 419 -0.60 -28.21 -0.44
N LEU A 420 -1.18 -27.18 -1.05
CA LEU A 420 -2.24 -27.31 -2.04
C LEU A 420 -1.74 -28.05 -3.30
N ALA A 421 -0.55 -27.70 -3.79
CA ALA A 421 0.04 -28.38 -4.94
C ALA A 421 0.41 -29.84 -4.61
N ALA A 422 0.96 -30.11 -3.43
CA ALA A 422 1.28 -31.46 -2.95
C ALA A 422 0.02 -32.32 -2.70
N SER A 423 -1.10 -31.70 -2.32
CA SER A 423 -2.36 -32.41 -2.05
C SER A 423 -2.92 -33.10 -3.29
N SER A 424 -2.66 -32.56 -4.49
CA SER A 424 -2.99 -33.20 -5.76
C SER A 424 -2.36 -34.59 -5.87
N GLY A 425 -1.08 -34.70 -5.53
CA GLY A 425 -0.37 -35.98 -5.54
C GLY A 425 -0.81 -36.94 -4.45
N LEU A 426 -1.09 -36.40 -3.25
CA LEU A 426 -1.64 -37.18 -2.15
C LEU A 426 -3.03 -37.74 -2.47
N PHE A 427 -3.87 -36.95 -3.14
CA PHE A 427 -5.21 -37.35 -3.58
C PHE A 427 -5.13 -38.52 -4.58
N LEU A 428 -4.20 -38.45 -5.55
CA LEU A 428 -3.96 -39.55 -6.49
C LEU A 428 -3.46 -40.81 -5.78
N ALA A 429 -2.54 -40.67 -4.81
CA ALA A 429 -2.05 -41.79 -4.00
C ALA A 429 -3.18 -42.43 -3.17
N TRP A 430 -4.03 -41.63 -2.53
CA TRP A 430 -5.17 -42.12 -1.75
C TRP A 430 -6.15 -42.94 -2.61
N ARG A 431 -6.48 -42.43 -3.80
CA ARG A 431 -7.33 -43.14 -4.79
C ARG A 431 -6.69 -44.45 -5.27
N SER A 432 -5.37 -44.45 -5.40
CA SER A 432 -4.58 -45.60 -5.84
C SER A 432 -4.61 -46.75 -4.82
N THR A 433 -4.42 -46.44 -3.53
CA THR A 433 -4.36 -47.43 -2.45
C THR A 433 -5.66 -48.24 -2.27
N GLY A 434 -6.79 -47.74 -2.78
CA GLY A 434 -8.08 -48.44 -2.77
C GLY A 434 -8.25 -49.55 -3.83
N GLN A 435 -7.32 -49.69 -4.78
CA GLN A 435 -7.46 -50.64 -5.90
C GLN A 435 -6.83 -52.00 -5.57
N ASN A 436 -7.55 -53.10 -5.85
CA ASN A 436 -7.05 -54.48 -5.71
C ASN A 436 -6.30 -54.93 -6.98
N VAL A 437 -5.40 -55.92 -6.85
CA VAL A 437 -4.55 -56.46 -7.95
C VAL A 437 -5.33 -56.80 -9.22
N ASN A 438 -6.55 -57.36 -9.08
CA ASN A 438 -7.41 -57.71 -10.22
C ASN A 438 -8.01 -56.49 -10.95
N SER A 439 -8.18 -55.35 -10.26
CA SER A 439 -8.67 -54.10 -10.86
C SER A 439 -7.58 -53.34 -11.63
N TYR A 440 -6.31 -53.51 -11.25
CA TYR A 440 -5.15 -52.93 -11.96
C TYR A 440 -4.94 -53.56 -13.34
N ARG A 441 -5.04 -54.90 -13.44
CA ARG A 441 -4.96 -55.61 -14.73
C ARG A 441 -6.14 -55.27 -15.66
N ARG A 442 -7.34 -55.06 -15.10
CA ARG A 442 -8.56 -54.78 -15.88
C ARG A 442 -8.67 -53.31 -16.32
N SER A 443 -8.11 -52.36 -15.56
CA SER A 443 -8.07 -50.93 -15.91
C SER A 443 -6.98 -50.59 -16.94
N SER A 444 -5.84 -51.29 -16.92
CA SER A 444 -4.80 -51.16 -17.95
C SER A 444 -5.25 -51.64 -19.35
N ALA A 445 -6.28 -52.49 -19.41
CA ALA A 445 -6.78 -53.08 -20.66
C ALA A 445 -7.84 -52.24 -21.40
N ARG A 446 -8.41 -51.19 -20.80
CA ARG A 446 -9.43 -50.34 -21.43
C ARG A 446 -9.11 -48.86 -21.27
N ALA A 447 -8.82 -48.17 -22.38
CA ALA A 447 -8.70 -46.72 -22.41
C ALA A 447 -10.06 -46.10 -22.07
N SER A 448 -10.21 -45.59 -20.84
CA SER A 448 -11.44 -44.88 -20.43
C SER A 448 -11.42 -43.43 -20.93
N GLN A 449 -12.59 -42.93 -21.37
CA GLN A 449 -12.77 -41.53 -21.72
C GLN A 449 -12.45 -40.61 -20.53
N ALA A 450 -11.96 -39.39 -20.82
CA ALA A 450 -11.69 -38.40 -19.77
C ALA A 450 -12.96 -38.06 -18.99
N TRP A 451 -12.82 -37.76 -17.71
CA TRP A 451 -13.93 -37.24 -16.91
C TRP A 451 -14.49 -35.94 -17.52
N TRP A 452 -13.61 -35.04 -17.98
CA TRP A 452 -13.99 -33.76 -18.59
C TRP A 452 -14.68 -33.90 -19.96
N GLN A 453 -14.36 -34.98 -20.71
CA GLN A 453 -15.04 -35.30 -21.97
C GLN A 453 -16.45 -35.83 -21.74
N ARG A 454 -16.67 -36.54 -20.62
CA ARG A 454 -17.99 -37.04 -20.22
C ARG A 454 -18.89 -35.94 -19.69
N SER A 455 -18.31 -34.98 -18.96
CA SER A 455 -19.05 -33.84 -18.40
C SER A 455 -19.22 -32.68 -19.37
N TYR A 456 -18.76 -32.79 -20.63
CA TYR A 456 -18.78 -31.71 -21.62
C TYR A 456 -18.17 -30.39 -21.09
N LEU A 457 -17.11 -30.51 -20.29
CA LEU A 457 -16.42 -29.35 -19.68
C LEU A 457 -15.86 -28.42 -20.75
N ASP A 458 -15.46 -28.97 -21.90
CA ASP A 458 -15.02 -28.22 -23.06
C ASP A 458 -16.08 -27.21 -23.51
N LEU A 459 -17.33 -27.66 -23.69
CA LEU A 459 -18.43 -26.77 -24.09
C LEU A 459 -18.84 -25.82 -22.96
N MET A 460 -18.87 -26.30 -21.71
CA MET A 460 -19.20 -25.47 -20.55
C MET A 460 -18.24 -24.30 -20.34
N VAL A 461 -16.94 -24.50 -20.59
CA VAL A 461 -15.94 -23.42 -20.49
C VAL A 461 -15.92 -22.54 -21.74
N LEU A 462 -16.19 -23.11 -22.92
CA LEU A 462 -16.24 -22.36 -24.17
C LEU A 462 -17.36 -21.32 -24.18
N VAL A 463 -18.55 -21.64 -23.67
CA VAL A 463 -19.72 -20.75 -23.69
C VAL A 463 -19.44 -19.40 -23.00
N PRO A 464 -18.94 -19.34 -21.74
CA PRO A 464 -18.51 -18.09 -21.12
C PRO A 464 -17.41 -17.36 -21.90
N GLY A 465 -16.41 -18.10 -22.43
CA GLY A 465 -15.35 -17.49 -23.24
C GLY A 465 -15.88 -16.81 -24.50
N LEU A 466 -16.85 -17.43 -25.17
CA LEU A 466 -17.52 -16.89 -26.36
C LEU A 466 -18.39 -15.68 -26.02
N TYR A 467 -19.06 -15.71 -24.86
CA TYR A 467 -19.84 -14.59 -24.36
C TYR A 467 -18.95 -13.37 -24.08
N VAL A 468 -17.80 -13.56 -23.42
CA VAL A 468 -16.85 -12.47 -23.18
C VAL A 468 -16.30 -11.92 -24.50
N PHE A 469 -15.92 -12.79 -25.44
CA PHE A 469 -15.47 -12.37 -26.76
C PHE A 469 -16.52 -11.53 -27.50
N TYR A 470 -17.79 -11.95 -27.42
CA TYR A 470 -18.91 -11.22 -28.01
C TYR A 470 -19.12 -9.85 -27.34
N ASN A 471 -19.02 -9.78 -26.02
CA ASN A 471 -19.16 -8.52 -25.28
C ASN A 471 -18.04 -7.54 -25.63
N LEU A 472 -16.79 -8.01 -25.63
CA LEU A 472 -15.61 -7.19 -26.01
C LEU A 472 -15.70 -6.69 -27.44
N SER A 473 -16.19 -7.52 -28.36
CA SER A 473 -16.39 -7.14 -29.76
C SER A 473 -17.47 -6.06 -29.92
N ARG A 474 -18.52 -6.07 -29.09
CA ARG A 474 -19.57 -5.05 -29.10
C ARG A 474 -19.17 -3.73 -28.44
N GLN A 475 -18.36 -3.79 -27.39
CA GLN A 475 -17.91 -2.61 -26.66
C GLN A 475 -16.79 -1.84 -27.41
N GLY A 476 -16.31 -2.35 -28.56
CA GLY A 476 -15.23 -1.73 -29.32
C GLY A 476 -13.85 -1.92 -28.69
N GLY A 477 -13.73 -2.83 -27.71
CA GLY A 477 -12.51 -3.10 -26.95
C GLY A 477 -12.59 -2.66 -25.50
N LEU A 478 -11.41 -2.52 -24.87
CA LEU A 478 -11.25 -2.06 -23.50
C LEU A 478 -11.62 -0.57 -23.39
N THR A 479 -12.49 -0.21 -22.45
CA THR A 479 -12.77 1.21 -22.16
C THR A 479 -11.54 1.88 -21.55
N ALA A 480 -11.22 3.09 -22.02
CA ALA A 480 -9.96 3.77 -21.74
C ALA A 480 -9.80 4.23 -20.27
N GLU A 481 -10.89 4.42 -19.53
CA GLU A 481 -10.81 4.93 -18.15
C GLU A 481 -10.31 3.89 -17.16
N ASP A 482 -10.57 2.59 -17.36
CA ASP A 482 -10.10 1.56 -16.43
C ASP A 482 -10.07 0.15 -17.07
N PRO A 483 -9.05 -0.15 -17.92
CA PRO A 483 -8.94 -1.41 -18.65
C PRO A 483 -8.92 -2.66 -17.75
N PHE A 484 -8.57 -2.48 -16.47
CA PHE A 484 -8.42 -3.56 -15.50
C PHE A 484 -9.57 -3.62 -14.48
N SER A 485 -10.61 -2.80 -14.65
CA SER A 485 -11.78 -2.79 -13.77
C SER A 485 -12.68 -4.02 -13.90
N ASP A 486 -12.70 -4.67 -15.07
CA ASP A 486 -13.49 -5.88 -15.32
C ASP A 486 -12.60 -7.14 -15.36
N PRO A 487 -12.65 -8.00 -14.31
CA PRO A 487 -11.97 -9.28 -14.25
C PRO A 487 -12.22 -10.18 -15.46
N LEU A 488 -13.43 -10.12 -16.04
CA LEU A 488 -13.81 -10.96 -17.17
C LEU A 488 -13.00 -10.65 -18.42
N THR A 489 -12.49 -9.43 -18.56
CA THR A 489 -11.75 -9.05 -19.76
C THR A 489 -10.38 -9.74 -19.86
N PHE A 490 -9.75 -10.05 -18.72
CA PHE A 490 -8.51 -10.83 -18.67
C PHE A 490 -8.77 -12.32 -18.62
N LEU A 491 -9.78 -12.74 -17.85
CA LEU A 491 -10.08 -14.16 -17.66
C LEU A 491 -10.74 -14.77 -18.91
N GLY A 492 -11.53 -14.00 -19.65
CA GLY A 492 -12.27 -14.44 -20.83
C GLY A 492 -11.39 -15.06 -21.91
N PRO A 493 -10.35 -14.37 -22.42
CA PRO A 493 -9.43 -14.93 -23.41
C PRO A 493 -8.74 -16.21 -22.93
N THR A 494 -8.41 -16.31 -21.63
CA THR A 494 -7.74 -17.48 -21.07
C THR A 494 -8.70 -18.67 -20.95
N LEU A 495 -9.96 -18.43 -20.55
CA LEU A 495 -11.03 -19.43 -20.55
C LEU A 495 -11.36 -19.88 -21.96
N PHE A 496 -11.41 -18.95 -22.91
CA PHE A 496 -11.63 -19.25 -24.32
C PHE A 496 -10.50 -20.10 -24.88
N ALA A 497 -9.24 -19.75 -24.60
CA ALA A 497 -8.07 -20.55 -24.95
C ALA A 497 -8.13 -21.95 -24.32
N LEU A 498 -8.50 -22.07 -23.04
CA LEU A 498 -8.66 -23.37 -22.37
C LEU A 498 -9.80 -24.19 -23.00
N GLY A 499 -10.96 -23.58 -23.25
CA GLY A 499 -12.10 -24.21 -23.91
C GLY A 499 -11.74 -24.72 -25.31
N LEU A 500 -11.06 -23.89 -26.12
CA LEU A 500 -10.56 -24.28 -27.44
C LEU A 500 -9.53 -25.40 -27.36
N THR A 501 -8.63 -25.39 -26.38
CA THR A 501 -7.66 -26.49 -26.22
C THR A 501 -8.38 -27.80 -25.87
N LEU A 502 -9.33 -27.79 -24.93
CA LEU A 502 -10.12 -28.96 -24.59
C LEU A 502 -10.95 -29.48 -25.77
N LEU A 503 -11.55 -28.57 -26.55
CA LEU A 503 -12.27 -28.89 -27.78
C LEU A 503 -11.33 -29.48 -28.83
N PHE A 504 -10.15 -28.90 -29.02
CA PHE A 504 -9.10 -29.44 -29.89
C PHE A 504 -8.72 -30.86 -29.49
N LEU A 505 -8.53 -31.14 -28.20
CA LEU A 505 -8.26 -32.50 -27.71
C LEU A 505 -9.42 -33.48 -27.94
N ARG A 506 -10.67 -32.99 -28.04
CA ARG A 506 -11.83 -33.81 -28.43
C ARG A 506 -11.83 -34.12 -29.93
N ILE A 507 -11.47 -33.14 -30.76
CA ILE A 507 -11.45 -33.25 -32.23
C ILE A 507 -10.21 -34.00 -32.72
N TRP A 508 -9.08 -33.90 -32.02
CA TRP A 508 -7.79 -34.49 -32.39
C TRP A 508 -7.84 -35.99 -32.77
N PRO A 509 -8.44 -36.89 -31.98
CA PRO A 509 -8.56 -38.30 -32.37
C PRO A 509 -9.39 -38.52 -33.63
N PHE A 510 -10.34 -37.64 -33.94
CA PHE A 510 -11.11 -37.68 -35.18
C PHE A 510 -10.22 -37.29 -36.38
N VAL A 511 -9.36 -36.27 -36.23
CA VAL A 511 -8.38 -35.86 -37.25
C VAL A 511 -7.41 -37.00 -37.56
N ILE A 512 -6.83 -37.65 -36.54
CA ILE A 512 -5.93 -38.79 -36.76
C ILE A 512 -6.67 -39.95 -37.44
N ARG A 513 -7.94 -40.19 -37.10
CA ARG A 513 -8.76 -41.24 -37.74
C ARG A 513 -8.96 -40.96 -39.23
N ILE A 514 -9.25 -39.73 -39.61
CA ILE A 514 -9.35 -39.32 -41.02
C ILE A 514 -8.01 -39.53 -41.71
N GLY A 515 -6.90 -39.07 -41.11
CA GLY A 515 -5.55 -39.27 -41.65
C GLY A 515 -5.19 -40.76 -41.82
N ALA A 516 -5.59 -41.61 -40.87
CA ALA A 516 -5.39 -43.05 -40.95
C ALA A 516 -6.24 -43.69 -42.06
N GLY A 517 -7.43 -43.15 -42.32
CA GLY A 517 -8.28 -43.54 -43.45
C GLY A 517 -7.66 -43.13 -44.78
N ALA A 518 -7.13 -41.91 -44.90
CA ALA A 518 -6.43 -41.44 -46.10
C ALA A 518 -5.17 -42.28 -46.39
N MET A 519 -4.36 -42.58 -45.36
CA MET A 519 -3.19 -43.43 -45.51
C MET A 519 -3.50 -44.92 -45.64
N ALA A 520 -4.77 -45.33 -45.57
CA ALA A 520 -5.14 -46.69 -45.96
C ALA A 520 -5.09 -46.89 -47.49
N TYR A 521 -5.13 -45.80 -48.27
CA TYR A 521 -5.02 -45.83 -49.72
C TYR A 521 -3.59 -45.78 -50.24
N THR A 522 -2.65 -45.28 -49.43
CA THR A 522 -1.21 -45.26 -49.75
C THR A 522 -0.55 -46.46 -49.09
N GLY A 523 0.16 -47.32 -49.83
CA GLY A 523 0.70 -48.60 -49.34
C GLY A 523 1.74 -48.53 -48.19
N ASN A 524 1.87 -47.43 -47.47
CA ASN A 524 2.79 -47.23 -46.36
C ASN A 524 2.22 -47.79 -45.03
N ILE A 525 2.45 -49.10 -44.82
CA ILE A 525 1.98 -49.85 -43.65
C ILE A 525 2.54 -49.26 -42.34
N ALA A 526 3.78 -48.80 -42.32
CA ALA A 526 4.43 -48.28 -41.11
C ALA A 526 3.72 -47.02 -40.58
N LEU A 527 3.44 -46.06 -41.47
CA LEU A 527 2.73 -44.83 -41.10
C LEU A 527 1.28 -45.12 -40.68
N LEU A 528 0.59 -46.03 -41.38
CA LEU A 528 -0.76 -46.44 -41.02
C LEU A 528 -0.83 -47.09 -39.63
N MET A 529 0.13 -47.96 -39.31
CA MET A 529 0.24 -48.57 -37.98
C MET A 529 0.53 -47.52 -36.90
N ALA A 530 1.41 -46.56 -37.17
CA ALA A 530 1.71 -45.46 -36.26
C ALA A 530 0.46 -44.62 -35.95
N LEU A 531 -0.30 -44.19 -36.98
CA LEU A 531 -1.54 -43.42 -36.78
C LEU A 531 -2.59 -44.22 -36.02
N ARG A 532 -2.76 -45.52 -36.31
CA ARG A 532 -3.71 -46.38 -35.59
C ARG A 532 -3.32 -46.55 -34.12
N GLU A 533 -2.05 -46.73 -33.79
CA GLU A 533 -1.58 -46.77 -32.40
C GLU A 533 -1.84 -45.44 -31.70
N LEU A 534 -1.62 -44.31 -32.38
CA LEU A 534 -1.90 -42.96 -31.84
C LEU A 534 -3.39 -42.74 -31.52
N THR A 535 -4.31 -43.31 -32.31
CA THR A 535 -5.76 -43.25 -32.01
C THR A 535 -6.15 -44.11 -30.81
N ARG A 536 -5.52 -45.27 -30.63
CA ARG A 536 -5.84 -46.22 -29.55
C ARG A 536 -5.19 -45.84 -28.21
N SER A 537 -4.04 -45.18 -28.26
CA SER A 537 -3.22 -44.84 -27.08
C SER A 537 -3.43 -43.44 -26.52
N ILE A 538 -4.52 -42.74 -26.88
CA ILE A 538 -4.72 -41.33 -26.54
C ILE A 538 -4.63 -41.02 -25.05
N GLY A 539 -5.02 -41.95 -24.18
CA GLY A 539 -4.89 -41.80 -22.73
C GLY A 539 -3.45 -41.55 -22.24
N ARG A 540 -2.43 -42.02 -22.98
CA ARG A 540 -1.02 -41.87 -22.62
C ARG A 540 -0.47 -40.47 -22.90
N TYR A 541 -0.83 -39.84 -24.02
CA TYR A 541 -0.25 -38.54 -24.42
C TYR A 541 -1.21 -37.35 -24.24
N ARG A 542 -2.50 -37.58 -23.96
CA ARG A 542 -3.51 -36.51 -23.81
C ARG A 542 -3.10 -35.45 -22.79
N GLY A 543 -2.48 -35.86 -21.68
CA GLY A 543 -2.07 -34.93 -20.62
C GLY A 543 -0.99 -33.96 -21.08
N THR A 544 0.05 -34.51 -21.71
CA THR A 544 1.15 -33.72 -22.27
C THR A 544 0.70 -32.84 -23.43
N LEU A 545 -0.21 -33.34 -24.28
CA LEU A 545 -0.79 -32.56 -25.38
C LEU A 545 -1.60 -31.37 -24.86
N LEU A 546 -2.40 -31.55 -23.81
CA LEU A 546 -3.15 -30.46 -23.17
C LEU A 546 -2.21 -29.37 -22.66
N MET A 547 -1.18 -29.77 -21.90
CA MET A 547 -0.13 -28.88 -21.43
C MET A 547 0.47 -28.08 -22.58
N MET A 548 0.98 -28.77 -23.60
CA MET A 548 1.68 -28.14 -24.71
C MET A 548 0.78 -27.16 -25.48
N CYS A 549 -0.45 -27.55 -25.81
CA CYS A 549 -1.39 -26.69 -26.52
C CYS A 549 -1.80 -25.48 -25.67
N PHE A 550 -2.08 -25.68 -24.38
CA PHE A 550 -2.51 -24.58 -23.51
C PHE A 550 -1.35 -23.62 -23.22
N THR A 551 -0.13 -24.12 -22.98
CA THR A 551 1.07 -23.29 -22.85
C THR A 551 1.32 -22.46 -24.10
N LEU A 552 1.32 -23.07 -25.29
CA LEU A 552 1.57 -22.35 -26.54
C LEU A 552 0.52 -21.26 -26.79
N SER A 553 -0.75 -21.56 -26.50
CA SER A 553 -1.85 -20.61 -26.60
C SER A 553 -1.68 -19.44 -25.62
N LEU A 554 -1.34 -19.73 -24.35
CA LEU A 554 -1.14 -18.71 -23.33
C LEU A 554 0.09 -17.84 -23.62
N THR A 555 1.17 -18.41 -24.14
CA THR A 555 2.36 -17.67 -24.59
C THR A 555 2.01 -16.74 -25.77
N GLY A 556 1.27 -17.23 -26.77
CA GLY A 556 0.82 -16.40 -27.89
C GLY A 556 -0.09 -15.26 -27.44
N TYR A 557 -1.04 -15.55 -26.55
CA TYR A 557 -1.93 -14.55 -25.97
C TYR A 557 -1.16 -13.48 -25.18
N THR A 558 -0.29 -13.88 -24.26
CA THR A 558 0.49 -12.94 -23.43
C THR A 558 1.43 -12.06 -24.27
N ALA A 559 2.08 -12.62 -25.29
CA ALA A 559 2.92 -11.85 -26.21
C ALA A 559 2.10 -10.83 -27.02
N SER A 560 0.94 -11.25 -27.56
CA SER A 560 0.06 -10.35 -28.31
C SER A 560 -0.51 -9.26 -27.40
N MET A 561 -0.97 -9.62 -26.20
CA MET A 561 -1.52 -8.70 -25.22
C MET A 561 -0.48 -7.65 -24.81
N ALA A 562 0.74 -8.07 -24.50
CA ALA A 562 1.80 -7.16 -24.11
C ALA A 562 2.15 -6.16 -25.23
N SER A 563 2.22 -6.62 -26.48
CA SER A 563 2.47 -5.73 -27.62
C SER A 563 1.35 -4.71 -27.83
N THR A 564 0.09 -5.11 -27.69
CA THR A 564 -1.06 -4.20 -27.80
C THR A 564 -1.12 -3.22 -26.65
N LEU A 565 -0.84 -3.67 -25.41
CA LEU A 565 -0.81 -2.81 -24.24
C LEU A 565 0.32 -1.77 -24.34
N ASP A 566 1.52 -2.18 -24.75
CA ASP A 566 2.66 -1.29 -24.94
C ASP A 566 2.38 -0.21 -26.01
N ARG A 567 1.78 -0.60 -27.15
CA ARG A 567 1.33 0.36 -28.17
C ARG A 567 0.26 1.31 -27.64
N SER A 568 -0.75 0.78 -26.95
CA SER A 568 -1.84 1.58 -26.37
C SER A 568 -1.34 2.57 -25.31
N LEU A 569 -0.41 2.14 -24.45
CA LEU A 569 0.20 3.00 -23.44
C LEU A 569 1.02 4.12 -24.08
N ARG A 570 1.84 3.81 -25.10
CA ARG A 570 2.56 4.83 -25.87
C ARG A 570 1.61 5.81 -26.54
N ASP A 571 0.62 5.31 -27.28
CA ASP A 571 -0.39 6.15 -27.92
C ASP A 571 -1.14 7.03 -26.92
N SER A 572 -1.45 6.51 -25.73
CA SER A 572 -2.16 7.26 -24.67
C SER A 572 -1.27 8.32 -24.03
N VAL A 573 0.00 8.02 -23.76
CA VAL A 573 0.98 8.97 -23.23
C VAL A 573 1.27 10.05 -24.26
N ASP A 574 1.51 9.67 -25.51
CA ASP A 574 1.72 10.58 -26.63
C ASP A 574 0.50 11.49 -26.84
N TYR A 575 -0.72 10.95 -26.75
CA TYR A 575 -1.94 11.75 -26.84
C TYR A 575 -2.13 12.71 -25.66
N ARG A 576 -1.77 12.29 -24.44
CA ARG A 576 -1.96 13.10 -23.22
C ARG A 576 -0.93 14.22 -23.08
N ILE A 577 0.33 13.95 -23.46
CA ILE A 577 1.45 14.88 -23.29
C ILE A 577 1.71 15.67 -24.60
N GLY A 578 1.64 15.01 -25.76
CA GLY A 578 1.83 15.63 -27.08
C GLY A 578 3.27 16.02 -27.44
N ALA A 579 4.21 15.93 -26.51
CA ALA A 579 5.62 16.32 -26.64
C ALA A 579 6.52 15.43 -25.78
N ASP A 580 7.84 15.56 -25.93
CA ASP A 580 8.82 14.78 -25.14
C ASP A 580 8.81 15.15 -23.64
N ALA A 581 8.55 16.43 -23.33
CA ALA A 581 8.38 16.93 -21.97
C ALA A 581 7.40 18.10 -21.94
N VAL A 582 6.63 18.22 -20.84
CA VAL A 582 5.73 19.35 -20.57
C VAL A 582 6.08 19.93 -19.21
N LEU A 583 6.46 21.21 -19.20
CA LEU A 583 6.79 21.96 -18.00
C LEU A 583 5.56 22.78 -17.58
N VAL A 584 5.08 22.56 -16.36
CA VAL A 584 4.00 23.37 -15.77
C VAL A 584 4.65 24.34 -14.80
N MET A 585 4.67 25.62 -15.16
CA MET A 585 5.19 26.68 -14.30
C MET A 585 4.05 27.33 -13.52
N ALA A 586 4.23 27.50 -12.22
CA ALA A 586 3.35 28.35 -11.43
C ALA A 586 3.58 29.80 -11.87
N ALA A 587 2.58 30.39 -12.51
CA ALA A 587 2.63 31.78 -12.92
C ALA A 587 2.17 32.65 -11.75
N ASP A 588 3.00 33.62 -11.36
CA ASP A 588 2.58 34.59 -10.36
C ASP A 588 1.66 35.60 -11.04
N ALA A 589 0.41 35.72 -10.56
CA ALA A 589 -0.57 36.60 -11.17
C ALA A 589 -0.31 38.03 -10.67
N GLN A 590 0.08 38.92 -11.59
CA GLN A 590 0.06 40.35 -11.31
C GLN A 590 -1.40 40.75 -11.17
N THR A 591 -1.76 41.23 -9.98
CA THR A 591 -3.10 41.73 -9.69
C THR A 591 -3.02 43.21 -9.38
N GLU A 592 -3.87 43.99 -10.02
CA GLU A 592 -4.18 45.34 -9.59
C GLU A 592 -5.47 45.31 -8.77
N GLN A 593 -5.44 45.96 -7.62
CA GLN A 593 -6.61 46.09 -6.76
C GLN A 593 -7.61 47.03 -7.45
N GLY A 594 -8.76 46.50 -7.87
CA GLY A 594 -9.84 47.31 -8.41
C GLY A 594 -10.51 48.14 -7.32
N GLU A 595 -11.13 49.26 -7.71
CA GLU A 595 -11.88 50.12 -6.79
C GLU A 595 -12.94 49.32 -6.03
N ALA A 596 -12.94 49.48 -4.70
CA ALA A 596 -13.87 48.82 -3.81
C ALA A 596 -15.30 49.30 -4.09
N THR A 597 -16.16 48.41 -4.58
CA THR A 597 -17.62 48.63 -4.49
C THR A 597 -18.06 48.53 -3.02
N ASP A 598 -19.07 49.34 -2.64
CA ASP A 598 -19.67 49.57 -1.30
C ASP A 598 -20.03 48.32 -0.45
N ALA A 599 -19.78 47.11 -0.93
CA ALA A 599 -20.03 45.84 -0.24
C ALA A 599 -18.78 45.19 0.40
N GLY A 600 -17.64 45.89 0.48
CA GLY A 600 -16.48 45.41 1.26
C GLY A 600 -15.75 44.18 0.70
N GLN A 601 -16.02 43.76 -0.54
CA GLN A 601 -15.24 42.73 -1.24
C GLN A 601 -14.20 43.39 -2.16
N ALA A 602 -12.92 43.18 -1.86
CA ALA A 602 -11.82 43.57 -2.72
C ALA A 602 -11.85 42.71 -4.00
N THR A 603 -12.04 43.35 -5.16
CA THR A 603 -11.97 42.68 -6.46
C THR A 603 -10.57 42.89 -7.04
N TYR A 604 -9.83 41.82 -7.27
CA TYR A 604 -8.50 41.87 -7.88
C TYR A 604 -8.61 41.63 -9.38
N ASN A 605 -8.21 42.61 -10.19
CA ASN A 605 -8.09 42.44 -11.64
C ASN A 605 -6.71 41.88 -11.96
N VAL A 606 -6.66 40.69 -12.55
CA VAL A 606 -5.40 40.08 -13.01
C VAL A 606 -4.92 40.84 -14.26
N THR A 607 -3.84 41.60 -14.15
CA THR A 607 -3.26 42.42 -15.23
C THR A 607 -2.15 41.72 -15.99
N GLY A 608 -1.57 40.66 -15.42
CA GLY A 608 -0.50 39.90 -16.07
C GLY A 608 -0.15 38.62 -15.33
N PHE A 609 0.72 37.82 -15.95
CA PHE A 609 1.30 36.62 -15.36
C PHE A 609 2.81 36.72 -15.49
N ASN A 610 3.53 36.60 -14.37
CA ASN A 610 4.97 36.55 -14.39
C ASN A 610 5.40 35.10 -14.62
N THR A 611 5.84 34.80 -15.83
CA THR A 611 6.37 33.49 -16.21
C THR A 611 7.78 33.65 -16.74
N LEU A 612 8.63 32.65 -16.49
CA LEU A 612 9.97 32.61 -17.09
C LEU A 612 9.83 32.60 -18.64
N PRO A 613 10.67 33.35 -19.38
CA PRO A 613 10.69 33.29 -20.83
C PRO A 613 10.90 31.86 -21.31
N ALA A 614 10.02 31.39 -22.20
CA ALA A 614 10.13 30.03 -22.74
C ALA A 614 11.43 29.83 -23.55
N GLU A 615 12.04 30.91 -24.05
CA GLU A 615 13.31 30.88 -24.76
C GLU A 615 14.48 30.46 -23.85
N ASP A 616 14.43 30.73 -22.55
CA ASP A 616 15.51 30.37 -21.61
C ASP A 616 15.68 28.85 -21.50
N LEU A 617 14.60 28.09 -21.76
CA LEU A 617 14.64 26.63 -21.79
C LEU A 617 15.49 26.09 -22.96
N LEU A 618 15.68 26.87 -24.03
CA LEU A 618 16.59 26.49 -25.13
C LEU A 618 18.07 26.50 -24.73
N SER A 619 18.42 27.18 -23.63
CA SER A 619 19.80 27.15 -23.12
C SER A 619 20.15 25.86 -22.38
N ILE A 620 19.14 25.03 -22.04
CA ILE A 620 19.33 23.75 -21.39
C ILE A 620 19.81 22.74 -22.44
N GLU A 621 20.94 22.09 -22.16
CA GLU A 621 21.49 21.06 -23.05
C GLU A 621 20.47 19.94 -23.30
N GLY A 622 20.13 19.69 -24.57
CA GLY A 622 19.15 18.69 -24.98
C GLY A 622 17.77 19.24 -25.37
N VAL A 623 17.47 20.52 -25.13
CA VAL A 623 16.20 21.14 -25.55
C VAL A 623 16.33 21.71 -26.96
N VAL A 624 15.60 21.15 -27.92
CA VAL A 624 15.71 21.52 -29.35
C VAL A 624 14.65 22.55 -29.77
N GLN A 625 13.42 22.42 -29.25
CA GLN A 625 12.28 23.27 -29.58
C GLN A 625 11.40 23.45 -28.34
N VAL A 626 10.75 24.61 -28.21
CA VAL A 626 9.85 24.95 -27.09
C VAL A 626 8.63 25.69 -27.62
N SER A 627 7.45 25.39 -27.08
CA SER A 627 6.20 26.05 -27.46
C SER A 627 5.37 26.35 -26.21
N ARG A 628 4.75 27.53 -26.19
CA ARG A 628 3.88 27.95 -25.08
C ARG A 628 2.49 27.35 -25.26
N VAL A 629 1.97 26.75 -24.19
CA VAL A 629 0.60 26.21 -24.13
C VAL A 629 -0.05 26.65 -22.83
N GLY A 630 -1.20 27.31 -22.91
CA GLY A 630 -2.02 27.70 -21.77
C GLY A 630 -3.27 26.83 -21.69
N ARG A 631 -3.61 26.35 -20.49
CA ARG A 631 -4.82 25.58 -20.24
C ARG A 631 -5.68 26.31 -19.22
N TYR A 632 -6.84 26.82 -19.67
CA TYR A 632 -7.71 27.65 -18.85
C TYR A 632 -9.08 26.98 -18.67
N PRO A 633 -9.58 26.80 -17.44
CA PRO A 633 -10.96 26.38 -17.24
C PRO A 633 -11.89 27.48 -17.77
N ALA A 634 -12.89 27.09 -18.56
CA ALA A 634 -13.83 28.02 -19.17
C ALA A 634 -15.25 27.51 -19.01
N ARG A 635 -16.18 28.43 -18.74
CA ARG A 635 -17.61 28.13 -18.64
C ARG A 635 -18.32 28.85 -19.76
N ILE A 636 -18.91 28.08 -20.68
CA ILE A 636 -19.69 28.62 -21.79
C ILE A 636 -21.15 28.60 -21.39
N ALA A 637 -21.77 29.78 -21.30
CA ALA A 637 -23.20 29.90 -21.07
C ALA A 637 -23.94 29.92 -22.42
N LEU A 638 -24.58 28.82 -22.79
CA LEU A 638 -25.53 28.76 -23.89
C LEU A 638 -26.93 29.18 -23.40
N ARG A 639 -27.80 29.62 -24.31
CA ARG A 639 -29.16 30.10 -23.99
C ARG A 639 -30.02 29.10 -23.19
N SER A 640 -29.71 27.80 -23.24
CA SER A 640 -30.45 26.74 -22.55
C SER A 640 -29.59 25.81 -21.68
N SER A 641 -28.26 25.96 -21.64
CA SER A 641 -27.38 25.13 -20.82
C SER A 641 -26.06 25.85 -20.48
N ARG A 642 -25.50 25.54 -19.31
CA ARG A 642 -24.13 25.92 -18.96
C ARG A 642 -23.23 24.71 -19.20
N VAL A 643 -22.19 24.90 -20.00
CA VAL A 643 -21.21 23.85 -20.31
C VAL A 643 -19.87 24.27 -19.72
N ASP A 644 -19.38 23.47 -18.79
CA ASP A 644 -18.02 23.60 -18.27
C ASP A 644 -17.05 22.92 -19.24
N GLY A 645 -15.94 23.59 -19.55
CA GLY A 645 -14.96 23.15 -20.52
C GLY A 645 -13.56 23.68 -20.20
N THR A 646 -12.62 23.39 -21.09
CA THR A 646 -11.24 23.88 -21.01
C THR A 646 -10.89 24.57 -22.32
N ILE A 647 -10.42 25.82 -22.26
CA ILE A 647 -9.84 26.53 -23.39
C ILE A 647 -8.33 26.28 -23.39
N LEU A 648 -7.81 25.89 -24.55
CA LEU A 648 -6.39 25.75 -24.79
C LEU A 648 -5.90 26.94 -25.62
N GLY A 649 -4.97 27.71 -25.06
CA GLY A 649 -4.19 28.70 -25.79
C GLY A 649 -2.91 28.06 -26.31
N ILE A 650 -2.65 28.12 -27.61
CA ILE A 650 -1.51 27.43 -28.23
C ILE A 650 -0.76 28.43 -29.11
N ASP A 651 0.56 28.48 -28.99
CA ASP A 651 1.40 29.21 -29.93
C ASP A 651 1.44 28.47 -31.29
N ARG A 652 0.75 29.02 -32.27
CA ARG A 652 0.59 28.41 -33.60
C ARG A 652 1.92 28.28 -34.36
N ALA A 653 2.89 29.15 -34.12
CA ALA A 653 4.16 29.14 -34.86
C ALA A 653 5.09 28.05 -34.32
N ALA A 654 5.19 27.93 -32.99
CA ALA A 654 6.12 27.04 -32.33
C ALA A 654 5.57 25.61 -32.15
N ILE A 655 4.25 25.44 -32.00
CA ILE A 655 3.67 24.13 -31.64
C ILE A 655 3.93 23.06 -32.68
N ALA A 656 4.00 23.41 -33.97
CA ALA A 656 4.26 22.44 -35.04
C ALA A 656 5.68 21.84 -34.95
N ALA A 657 6.64 22.56 -34.37
CA ALA A 657 8.01 22.10 -34.21
C ALA A 657 8.22 21.25 -32.94
N VAL A 658 7.32 21.36 -31.96
CA VAL A 658 7.38 20.65 -30.67
C VAL A 658 6.43 19.46 -30.62
N ALA A 659 5.27 19.57 -31.26
CA ALA A 659 4.32 18.48 -31.34
C ALA A 659 4.94 17.32 -32.11
N ARG A 660 4.95 16.12 -31.52
CA ARG A 660 5.26 14.91 -32.26
C ARG A 660 4.22 14.75 -33.37
N SER A 661 4.56 15.13 -34.60
CA SER A 661 3.71 14.85 -35.74
C SER A 661 3.60 13.33 -35.88
N ARG A 662 2.39 12.77 -35.83
CA ARG A 662 2.13 11.46 -36.44
C ARG A 662 2.45 11.61 -37.93
N ALA A 663 3.66 11.25 -38.32
CA ALA A 663 4.02 10.97 -39.72
C ALA A 663 3.65 9.52 -40.02
#